data_AF-A0A9W4XX91-F1
#
_entry.id   AF-A0A9W4XX91-F1
#
_cell.length_a   1.000
_cell.length_b   1.000
_cell.length_c   1.000
_cell.angle_alpha   90.00
_cell.angle_beta   90.00
_cell.angle_gamma   90.00
#
_symmetry.space_group_name_H-M   'P 1'
#
loop_
_entity.id
_entity.type
_entity.pdbx_description
1 polymer ?
#
loop_
_entity_poly.entity_id
_entity_poly.type
_entity_poly.pdbx_seq_one_letter_code
_entity_poly.pdbx_strand_id
1 'polypeptide(L)'
;MYDPTLPPPEVPVLLLGDEEVGKSTFLSRLSLGIRPETDDLPPYALPVLRDSDQPFTFNISLYARPYTFSFYDTASPTSYTLLRPSFIILCFDVSRRSTLDALRTRWLPVVNSHFNYDEALPVMVLGLKRDARREWTEDEKKRDEELNGKPEGKGRGESVMPQEGMGLATEMLCDRYAECSALTGELCREVLEDIARTAAKTTTDKGGKSDGPPCTIIHTPSVPMASSGLVSSFVAAIQASLSVLLVISYGGVAAHLGLLDSKNGKAISKICVKMFLPALLLVKLGSEMHPGSAHRYLIVVIWAFVAHIVSFLVGISAHYFMGMPDWITCAIMFNNTTSYPLLLIQSLDETGILKVLMVDGESTRDLIERAKSYFLVFSTISSCLTFAVGPRLIDTEHSPDSDDDDTLAGSRSLDDQLETRSDLEYGADEDVHGEPNERTRLLSQPESSHGSQLVGHERHRSVAAITFFPSKPKFATVKRRPRYIPRLKWSSLSARAQWWALFFYDFLNAPLIGAALGAIIGLAPPLHKAFFASTYRGGIFTAWLTESWKNVGQLFVPLPLIVAGISLYTSYMESRKPSPPLGQQARVPLITTAFILVMRFVIWPVLSIAVIYTIAKGGKDGWLGDDPVLWFTMMLMPTGPPAMKLITMIQVSDAGVEDEQKIAKILTVSYVVSPILSLTVVGALRASQGLL
;
A
#
# COMPACT_ATOMS: atom_id res chain seq x y z
N MET A 1 21.56 -12.99 -19.18
CA MET A 1 21.56 -14.24 -19.98
C MET A 1 22.96 -14.81 -19.88
N TYR A 2 23.13 -16.01 -19.33
CA TYR A 2 24.45 -16.66 -19.15
C TYR A 2 24.91 -17.25 -20.48
N ASP A 3 26.11 -16.89 -20.93
CA ASP A 3 26.74 -17.49 -22.11
C ASP A 3 27.43 -18.79 -21.68
N PRO A 4 26.97 -19.97 -22.14
CA PRO A 4 27.55 -21.26 -21.77
C PRO A 4 28.97 -21.50 -22.33
N THR A 5 29.49 -20.58 -23.15
CA THR A 5 30.86 -20.66 -23.68
C THR A 5 31.92 -20.02 -22.76
N LEU A 6 31.50 -19.24 -21.76
CA LEU A 6 32.40 -18.62 -20.80
C LEU A 6 32.68 -19.55 -19.60
N PRO A 7 33.93 -19.58 -19.09
CA PRO A 7 34.25 -20.37 -17.90
C PRO A 7 33.37 -19.93 -16.71
N PRO A 8 33.01 -20.87 -15.81
CA PRO A 8 32.22 -20.55 -14.64
C PRO A 8 32.95 -19.47 -13.81
N PRO A 9 32.22 -18.47 -13.27
CA PRO A 9 32.82 -17.45 -12.43
C PRO A 9 33.46 -18.09 -11.18
N GLU A 10 34.73 -17.77 -10.97
CA GLU A 10 35.47 -18.16 -9.78
C GLU A 10 35.23 -17.13 -8.66
N VAL A 11 34.79 -17.59 -7.48
CA VAL A 11 34.53 -16.74 -6.32
C VAL A 11 35.44 -17.16 -5.16
N PRO A 12 36.44 -16.33 -4.78
CA PRO A 12 37.31 -16.61 -3.65
C PRO A 12 36.61 -16.31 -2.32
N VAL A 13 36.57 -17.30 -1.42
CA VAL A 13 35.97 -17.21 -0.08
C VAL A 13 37.05 -17.42 0.97
N LEU A 14 37.16 -16.51 1.93
CA LEU A 14 38.18 -16.56 2.99
C LEU A 14 37.55 -16.85 4.35
N LEU A 15 38.02 -17.91 5.02
CA LEU A 15 37.68 -18.22 6.40
C LEU A 15 38.73 -17.62 7.34
N LEU A 16 38.26 -16.82 8.30
CA LEU A 16 39.07 -16.25 9.37
C LEU A 16 38.55 -16.74 10.72
N GLY A 17 39.43 -16.91 11.69
CA GLY A 17 39.06 -17.35 13.03
C GLY A 17 40.24 -17.95 13.76
N ASP A 18 40.08 -18.13 15.07
CA ASP A 18 41.14 -18.67 15.93
C ASP A 18 41.54 -20.11 15.55
N GLU A 19 42.67 -20.55 16.09
CA GLU A 19 43.13 -21.92 15.96
C GLU A 19 42.11 -22.89 16.60
N GLU A 20 42.01 -24.08 16.01
CA GLU A 20 41.16 -25.17 16.49
C GLU A 20 39.65 -24.88 16.55
N VAL A 21 39.14 -23.80 15.94
CA VAL A 21 37.69 -23.54 15.88
C VAL A 21 36.93 -24.52 14.97
N GLY A 22 37.63 -25.21 14.07
CA GLY A 22 37.07 -26.25 13.19
C GLY A 22 36.90 -25.87 11.72
N LYS A 23 37.62 -24.83 11.23
CA LYS A 23 37.55 -24.35 9.84
C LYS A 23 37.84 -25.45 8.82
N SER A 24 38.96 -26.15 8.98
CA SER A 24 39.38 -27.22 8.07
C SER A 24 38.45 -28.45 8.17
N THR A 25 37.90 -28.75 9.35
CA THR A 25 36.88 -29.79 9.55
C THR A 25 35.58 -29.46 8.82
N PHE A 26 35.15 -28.20 8.85
CA PHE A 26 33.99 -27.72 8.09
C PHE A 26 34.22 -27.89 6.59
N LEU A 27 35.36 -27.44 6.05
CA LEU A 27 35.71 -27.59 4.64
C LEU A 27 35.80 -29.06 4.21
N SER A 28 36.33 -29.93 5.08
CA SER A 28 36.36 -31.38 4.85
C SER A 28 34.97 -31.97 4.70
N ARG A 29 34.01 -31.55 5.55
CA ARG A 29 32.60 -31.97 5.42
C ARG A 29 31.99 -31.49 4.10
N LEU A 30 32.33 -30.27 3.64
CA LEU A 30 31.85 -29.75 2.35
C LEU A 30 32.36 -30.56 1.14
N SER A 31 33.56 -31.14 1.25
CA SER A 31 34.18 -31.95 0.18
C SER A 31 33.47 -33.28 -0.09
N LEU A 32 32.66 -33.76 0.85
CA LEU A 32 31.81 -34.92 0.66
C LEU A 32 30.62 -34.63 -0.28
N GLY A 33 30.36 -33.37 -0.63
CA GLY A 33 29.31 -32.97 -1.57
C GLY A 33 27.88 -33.15 -1.04
N ILE A 34 26.89 -32.91 -1.92
CA ILE A 34 25.44 -32.97 -1.62
C ILE A 34 24.89 -34.42 -1.71
N ARG A 35 25.73 -35.46 -1.82
CA ARG A 35 25.28 -36.85 -1.93
C ARG A 35 25.99 -37.75 -0.93
N PRO A 36 25.28 -38.12 0.13
CA PRO A 36 24.69 -39.46 0.14
C PRO A 36 23.17 -39.39 0.40
N GLU A 37 22.45 -40.34 -0.18
CA GLU A 37 20.97 -40.43 -0.15
C GLU A 37 20.39 -40.74 1.25
N THR A 38 21.21 -40.66 2.30
CA THR A 38 20.87 -40.85 3.71
C THR A 38 21.89 -40.06 4.55
N ASP A 39 21.42 -39.27 5.53
CA ASP A 39 22.28 -38.57 6.52
C ASP A 39 23.10 -39.53 7.42
N ASP A 40 23.01 -40.84 7.19
CA ASP A 40 23.76 -41.91 7.86
C ASP A 40 25.22 -42.04 7.36
N LEU A 41 25.94 -40.93 7.17
CA LEU A 41 27.39 -41.00 7.02
C LEU A 41 28.02 -41.39 8.37
N PRO A 42 28.91 -42.41 8.44
CA PRO A 42 29.54 -42.78 9.69
C PRO A 42 30.29 -41.58 10.30
N PRO A 43 30.14 -41.29 11.61
CA PRO A 43 30.64 -40.07 12.26
C PRO A 43 32.17 -39.83 12.21
N TYR A 44 32.96 -40.76 11.65
CA TYR A 44 34.38 -40.88 11.98
C TYR A 44 35.36 -40.84 10.79
N ALA A 45 34.89 -40.64 9.55
CA ALA A 45 35.78 -40.64 8.39
C ALA A 45 35.57 -39.41 7.49
N LEU A 46 35.91 -38.23 8.03
CA LEU A 46 36.04 -37.02 7.23
C LEU A 46 37.37 -37.05 6.44
N PRO A 47 37.39 -36.68 5.15
CA PRO A 47 38.61 -36.65 4.36
C PRO A 47 39.57 -35.58 4.91
N VAL A 48 40.79 -35.98 5.26
CA VAL A 48 41.80 -35.04 5.78
C VAL A 48 42.28 -34.16 4.64
N LEU A 49 41.91 -32.88 4.69
CA LEU A 49 42.41 -31.85 3.78
C LEU A 49 43.78 -31.38 4.26
N ARG A 50 44.79 -31.38 3.38
CA ARG A 50 46.12 -30.85 3.71
C ARG A 50 46.13 -29.35 3.46
N ASP A 51 46.79 -28.60 4.33
CA ASP A 51 46.91 -27.14 4.19
C ASP A 51 47.61 -26.71 2.89
N SER A 52 48.49 -27.58 2.35
CA SER A 52 49.17 -27.38 1.07
C SER A 52 48.24 -27.39 -0.15
N ASP A 53 47.05 -27.96 -0.01
CA ASP A 53 46.13 -28.21 -1.13
C ASP A 53 45.19 -27.02 -1.37
N GLN A 54 45.41 -25.90 -0.69
CA GLN A 54 44.64 -24.67 -0.85
C GLN A 54 44.97 -23.96 -2.17
N PRO A 55 43.96 -23.43 -2.91
CA PRO A 55 42.56 -23.29 -2.52
C PRO A 55 41.75 -24.59 -2.62
N PHE A 56 40.81 -24.78 -1.68
CA PHE A 56 39.83 -25.85 -1.77
C PHE A 56 38.70 -25.44 -2.72
N THR A 57 38.65 -26.07 -3.88
CA THR A 57 37.71 -25.71 -4.95
C THR A 57 36.45 -26.57 -4.93
N PHE A 58 35.28 -25.93 -4.93
CA PHE A 58 33.97 -26.59 -5.03
C PHE A 58 33.19 -26.07 -6.23
N ASN A 59 32.78 -26.99 -7.10
CA ASN A 59 31.95 -26.66 -8.26
C ASN A 59 30.47 -26.80 -7.88
N ILE A 60 29.76 -25.68 -7.81
CA ILE A 60 28.36 -25.63 -7.39
C ILE A 60 27.52 -25.02 -8.51
N SER A 61 26.38 -25.63 -8.82
CA SER A 61 25.40 -25.05 -9.75
C SER A 61 24.24 -24.42 -8.97
N LEU A 62 23.99 -23.13 -9.20
CA LEU A 62 22.88 -22.38 -8.60
C LEU A 62 22.04 -21.76 -9.72
N TYR A 63 20.72 -21.96 -9.69
CA TYR A 63 19.78 -21.42 -10.68
C TYR A 63 20.21 -21.71 -12.14
N ALA A 64 20.67 -22.93 -12.41
CA ALA A 64 21.20 -23.37 -13.71
C ALA A 64 22.46 -22.63 -14.21
N ARG A 65 23.16 -21.87 -13.34
CA ARG A 65 24.48 -21.29 -13.63
C ARG A 65 25.57 -22.02 -12.79
N PRO A 66 26.63 -22.54 -13.42
CA PRO A 66 27.75 -23.13 -12.70
C PRO A 66 28.64 -22.05 -12.09
N TYR A 67 29.14 -22.31 -10.89
CA TYR A 67 30.07 -21.48 -10.13
C TYR A 67 31.20 -22.32 -9.60
N THR A 68 32.39 -21.72 -9.49
CA THR A 68 33.58 -22.35 -8.91
C THR A 68 33.94 -21.56 -7.66
N PHE A 69 33.77 -22.15 -6.47
CA PHE A 69 34.09 -21.48 -5.21
C PHE A 69 35.46 -21.95 -4.71
N SER A 70 36.36 -21.01 -4.47
CA SER A 70 37.72 -21.28 -4.01
C SER A 70 37.87 -20.83 -2.56
N PHE A 71 37.92 -21.80 -1.63
CA PHE A 71 38.00 -21.54 -0.21
C PHE A 71 39.45 -21.48 0.27
N TYR A 72 39.74 -20.49 1.11
CA TYR A 72 41.02 -20.27 1.75
C TYR A 72 40.85 -20.29 3.27
N ASP A 73 41.78 -20.93 3.97
CA ASP A 73 41.86 -21.01 5.42
C ASP A 73 43.09 -20.23 5.93
N THR A 74 43.09 -19.86 7.21
CA THR A 74 44.20 -19.10 7.84
C THR A 74 45.52 -19.87 7.84
N ALA A 75 45.48 -21.20 7.72
CA ALA A 75 46.65 -22.08 7.66
C ALA A 75 47.28 -22.19 6.25
N SER A 76 46.88 -21.33 5.30
CA SER A 76 47.44 -21.31 3.94
C SER A 76 48.97 -21.14 3.94
N PRO A 77 49.72 -21.83 3.05
CA PRO A 77 51.16 -21.66 2.89
C PRO A 77 51.54 -20.26 2.40
N THR A 78 50.62 -19.55 1.73
CA THR A 78 50.76 -18.15 1.37
C THR A 78 50.02 -17.27 2.37
N SER A 79 50.57 -16.08 2.67
CA SER A 79 49.95 -15.14 3.61
C SER A 79 48.53 -14.78 3.16
N TYR A 80 47.53 -15.14 3.95
CA TYR A 80 46.12 -14.90 3.66
C TYR A 80 45.78 -13.41 3.49
N THR A 81 46.60 -12.50 4.03
CA THR A 81 46.48 -11.04 3.88
C THR A 81 46.73 -10.53 2.46
N LEU A 82 47.37 -11.34 1.60
CA LEU A 82 47.61 -10.99 0.19
C LEU A 82 46.46 -11.42 -0.73
N LEU A 83 45.49 -12.16 -0.21
CA LEU A 83 44.33 -12.62 -0.98
C LEU A 83 43.36 -11.47 -1.23
N ARG A 84 42.64 -11.54 -2.35
CA ARG A 84 41.49 -10.68 -2.65
C ARG A 84 40.19 -11.47 -2.58
N PRO A 85 39.66 -11.77 -1.39
CA PRO A 85 38.40 -12.47 -1.26
C PRO A 85 37.23 -11.65 -1.78
N SER A 86 36.21 -12.34 -2.29
CA SER A 86 34.91 -11.77 -2.61
C SER A 86 33.88 -12.00 -1.50
N PHE A 87 34.18 -12.87 -0.52
CA PHE A 87 33.34 -13.12 0.64
C PHE A 87 34.21 -13.54 1.84
N ILE A 88 33.97 -12.96 3.01
CA ILE A 88 34.68 -13.29 4.26
C ILE A 88 33.74 -13.97 5.25
N ILE A 89 34.20 -15.06 5.86
CA ILE A 89 33.49 -15.80 6.89
C ILE A 89 34.32 -15.82 8.19
N LEU A 90 33.80 -15.18 9.23
CA LEU A 90 34.35 -15.14 10.58
C LEU A 90 33.85 -16.34 11.38
N CYS A 91 34.75 -17.28 11.67
CA CYS A 91 34.44 -18.53 12.34
C CYS A 91 34.82 -18.48 13.82
N PHE A 92 33.93 -18.97 14.69
CA PHE A 92 34.20 -19.16 16.12
C PHE A 92 33.71 -20.53 16.59
N ASP A 93 34.19 -20.97 17.75
CA ASP A 93 33.83 -22.24 18.37
C ASP A 93 32.71 -22.01 19.41
N VAL A 94 31.56 -22.67 19.21
CA VAL A 94 30.40 -22.54 20.11
C VAL A 94 30.73 -22.99 21.54
N SER A 95 31.67 -23.91 21.74
CA SER A 95 32.02 -24.35 23.09
C SER A 95 32.96 -23.38 23.82
N ARG A 96 33.59 -22.43 23.12
CA ARG A 96 34.61 -21.53 23.67
C ARG A 96 34.29 -20.05 23.40
N ARG A 97 33.72 -19.36 24.39
CA ARG A 97 33.38 -17.93 24.27
C ARG A 97 34.56 -17.02 23.92
N SER A 98 35.78 -17.32 24.36
CA SER A 98 36.96 -16.51 24.02
C SER A 98 37.14 -16.33 22.51
N THR A 99 36.79 -17.34 21.72
CA THR A 99 36.88 -17.29 20.25
C THR A 99 35.81 -16.39 19.62
N LEU A 100 34.65 -16.23 20.27
CA LEU A 100 33.62 -15.28 19.88
C LEU A 100 34.07 -13.84 20.17
N ASP A 101 34.63 -13.60 21.35
CA ASP A 101 35.17 -12.28 21.74
C ASP A 101 36.38 -11.88 20.87
N ALA A 102 37.16 -12.87 20.42
CA ALA A 102 38.25 -12.67 19.46
C ALA A 102 37.74 -12.16 18.10
N LEU A 103 36.50 -12.47 17.69
CA LEU A 103 35.95 -11.93 16.44
C LEU A 103 35.91 -10.41 16.46
N ARG A 104 35.46 -9.82 17.57
CA ARG A 104 35.37 -8.37 17.75
C ARG A 104 36.74 -7.73 17.96
N THR A 105 37.58 -8.34 18.79
CA THR A 105 38.82 -7.73 19.28
C THR A 105 40.01 -7.93 18.34
N ARG A 106 40.05 -9.04 17.59
CA ARG A 106 41.16 -9.42 16.71
C ARG A 106 40.76 -9.48 15.24
N TRP A 107 39.73 -10.26 14.90
CA TRP A 107 39.45 -10.59 13.50
C TRP A 107 38.76 -9.46 12.74
N LEU A 108 37.81 -8.76 13.34
CA LEU A 108 37.13 -7.62 12.71
C LEU A 108 38.12 -6.46 12.41
N PRO A 109 39.05 -6.08 13.32
CA PRO A 109 40.12 -5.14 12.97
C PRO A 109 40.98 -5.59 11.79
N VAL A 110 41.31 -6.89 11.68
CA VAL A 110 42.06 -7.46 10.55
C VAL A 110 41.26 -7.35 9.24
N VAL A 111 39.95 -7.60 9.28
CA VAL A 111 39.05 -7.40 8.13
C VAL A 111 39.08 -5.94 7.69
N ASN A 112 38.90 -5.01 8.62
CA ASN A 112 38.84 -3.58 8.33
C ASN A 112 40.19 -2.98 7.91
N SER A 113 41.32 -3.56 8.34
CA SER A 113 42.65 -3.03 7.99
C SER A 113 43.17 -3.56 6.67
N HIS A 114 42.96 -4.86 6.37
CA HIS A 114 43.57 -5.51 5.21
C HIS A 114 42.62 -5.70 4.03
N PHE A 115 41.30 -5.76 4.27
CA PHE A 115 40.31 -6.13 3.24
C PHE A 115 39.30 -5.02 2.92
N ASN A 116 39.47 -3.82 3.48
CA ASN A 116 38.60 -2.65 3.23
C ASN A 116 38.88 -1.94 1.89
N TYR A 117 39.41 -2.63 0.89
CA TYR A 117 39.59 -2.08 -0.47
C TYR A 117 38.28 -2.13 -1.28
N ASP A 118 37.30 -2.91 -0.85
CA ASP A 118 36.00 -3.08 -1.49
C ASP A 118 34.87 -2.86 -0.47
N GLU A 119 34.16 -1.74 -0.60
CA GLU A 119 33.03 -1.41 0.29
C GLU A 119 31.86 -2.40 0.14
N ALA A 120 31.81 -3.18 -0.93
CA ALA A 120 30.77 -4.16 -1.23
C ALA A 120 31.10 -5.59 -0.73
N LEU A 121 32.22 -5.78 -0.02
CA LEU A 121 32.65 -7.08 0.50
C LEU A 121 31.73 -7.58 1.62
N PRO A 122 30.95 -8.67 1.42
CA PRO A 122 30.11 -9.21 2.47
C PRO A 122 30.93 -9.92 3.56
N VAL A 123 30.46 -9.84 4.80
CA VAL A 123 31.03 -10.50 5.98
C VAL A 123 29.96 -11.31 6.70
N MET A 124 30.23 -12.59 6.91
CA MET A 124 29.35 -13.51 7.64
C MET A 124 30.03 -14.01 8.92
N VAL A 125 29.25 -14.23 9.97
CA VAL A 125 29.70 -14.93 11.19
C VAL A 125 29.18 -16.36 11.18
N LEU A 126 30.05 -17.33 11.46
CA LEU A 126 29.77 -18.76 11.47
C LEU A 126 30.18 -19.39 12.81
N GLY A 127 29.20 -19.92 13.54
CA GLY A 127 29.43 -20.73 14.74
C GLY A 127 29.67 -22.20 14.38
N LEU A 128 30.85 -22.71 14.69
CA LEU A 128 31.24 -24.11 14.47
C LEU A 128 31.10 -24.94 15.76
N LYS A 129 31.12 -26.26 15.61
CA LYS A 129 30.97 -27.24 16.72
C LYS A 129 29.69 -27.05 17.53
N ARG A 130 28.57 -26.80 16.83
CA ARG A 130 27.25 -26.63 17.46
C ARG A 130 26.86 -27.81 18.37
N ASP A 131 27.32 -29.01 18.06
CA ASP A 131 27.13 -30.24 18.84
C ASP A 131 27.76 -30.19 20.24
N ALA A 132 28.81 -29.39 20.44
CA ALA A 132 29.48 -29.24 21.73
C ALA A 132 28.76 -28.25 22.68
N ARG A 133 27.59 -27.73 22.28
CA ARG A 133 26.85 -26.75 23.08
C ARG A 133 26.26 -27.40 24.33
N ARG A 134 26.50 -26.75 25.47
CA ARG A 134 25.92 -27.15 26.77
C ARG A 134 25.24 -25.97 27.46
N GLU A 135 24.17 -26.25 28.19
CA GLU A 135 23.57 -25.27 29.08
C GLU A 135 24.56 -24.84 30.17
N TRP A 136 24.46 -23.58 30.57
CA TRP A 136 25.32 -23.03 31.62
C TRP A 136 24.92 -23.55 32.98
N THR A 137 25.90 -24.02 33.72
CA THR A 137 25.71 -24.36 35.13
C THR A 137 25.51 -23.08 35.97
N GLU A 138 24.77 -23.17 37.05
CA GLU A 138 24.54 -22.01 37.94
C GLU A 138 25.85 -21.47 38.53
N ASP A 139 26.83 -22.34 38.77
CA ASP A 139 28.17 -21.95 39.23
C ASP A 139 28.94 -21.15 38.16
N GLU A 140 28.78 -21.49 36.88
CA GLU A 140 29.37 -20.71 35.78
C GLU A 140 28.75 -19.33 35.66
N LYS A 141 27.44 -19.21 35.84
CA LYS A 141 26.76 -17.91 35.84
C LYS A 141 27.24 -17.05 37.01
N LYS A 142 27.29 -17.59 38.22
CA LYS A 142 27.79 -16.88 39.41
C LYS A 142 29.24 -16.43 39.26
N ARG A 143 30.12 -17.30 38.75
CA ARG A 143 31.52 -16.94 38.48
C ARG A 143 31.64 -15.77 37.50
N ASP A 144 30.85 -15.75 36.44
CA ASP A 144 30.85 -14.64 35.47
C ASP A 144 30.26 -13.34 36.05
N GLU A 145 29.26 -13.44 36.92
CA GLU A 145 28.70 -12.30 37.66
C GLU A 145 29.75 -11.65 38.56
N GLU A 146 30.51 -12.47 39.31
CA GLU A 146 31.60 -12.01 40.19
C GLU A 146 32.79 -11.45 39.38
N LEU A 147 33.19 -12.11 38.29
CA LEU A 147 34.37 -11.74 37.51
C LEU A 147 34.14 -10.50 36.64
N ASN A 148 32.96 -10.40 36.01
CA ASN A 148 32.62 -9.35 35.04
C ASN A 148 31.62 -8.31 35.57
N GLY A 149 31.27 -8.36 36.86
CA GLY A 149 30.42 -7.36 37.52
C GLY A 149 29.01 -7.24 36.94
N LYS A 150 28.41 -8.37 36.52
CA LYS A 150 27.08 -8.38 35.88
C LYS A 150 25.94 -8.45 36.92
N PRO A 151 24.73 -7.96 36.60
CA PRO A 151 23.57 -8.07 37.48
C PRO A 151 23.21 -9.54 37.77
N GLU A 152 22.65 -9.81 38.95
CA GLU A 152 22.18 -11.16 39.34
C GLU A 152 21.29 -11.79 38.26
N GLY A 153 21.61 -13.02 37.87
CA GLY A 153 20.89 -13.79 36.85
C GLY A 153 21.31 -13.50 35.41
N LYS A 154 22.34 -12.68 35.18
CA LYS A 154 22.89 -12.38 33.84
C LYS A 154 24.30 -12.93 33.60
N GLY A 155 24.81 -13.74 34.51
CA GLY A 155 26.03 -14.50 34.31
C GLY A 155 25.97 -15.43 33.11
N ARG A 156 27.12 -15.67 32.50
CA ARG A 156 27.25 -16.47 31.28
C ARG A 156 28.32 -17.55 31.44
N GLY A 157 28.06 -18.76 30.99
CA GLY A 157 29.04 -19.86 30.99
C GLY A 157 29.86 -19.95 29.71
N GLU A 158 30.87 -20.82 29.66
CA GLU A 158 31.87 -20.87 28.56
C GLU A 158 31.26 -21.15 27.17
N SER A 159 30.19 -21.93 27.10
CA SER A 159 29.45 -22.22 25.87
C SER A 159 28.70 -20.97 25.39
N VAL A 160 28.74 -20.67 24.10
CA VAL A 160 28.01 -19.54 23.50
C VAL A 160 26.55 -19.92 23.24
N MET A 161 25.61 -19.05 23.60
CA MET A 161 24.19 -19.23 23.26
C MET A 161 23.86 -18.57 21.90
N PRO A 162 22.86 -19.05 21.14
CA PRO A 162 22.67 -18.60 19.76
C PRO A 162 22.35 -17.10 19.68
N GLN A 163 21.59 -16.60 20.66
CA GLN A 163 21.25 -15.18 20.80
C GLN A 163 22.49 -14.30 21.00
N GLU A 164 23.52 -14.82 21.64
CA GLU A 164 24.76 -14.06 21.89
C GLU A 164 25.60 -13.94 20.61
N GLY A 165 25.77 -15.04 19.89
CA GLY A 165 26.50 -15.03 18.62
C GLY A 165 25.80 -14.13 17.58
N MET A 166 24.47 -14.21 17.51
CA MET A 166 23.69 -13.32 16.64
C MET A 166 23.76 -11.86 17.08
N GLY A 167 23.70 -11.60 18.39
CA GLY A 167 23.84 -10.26 18.95
C GLY A 167 25.18 -9.63 18.56
N LEU A 168 26.27 -10.39 18.67
CA LEU A 168 27.59 -9.92 18.26
C LEU A 168 27.68 -9.70 16.75
N ALA A 169 27.15 -10.61 15.93
CA ALA A 169 27.12 -10.43 14.47
C ALA A 169 26.37 -9.15 14.07
N THR A 170 25.27 -8.85 14.77
CA THR A 170 24.50 -7.60 14.57
C THR A 170 25.29 -6.37 15.02
N GLU A 171 25.98 -6.44 16.17
CA GLU A 171 26.85 -5.36 16.66
C GLU A 171 28.00 -5.06 15.69
N MET A 172 28.59 -6.10 15.10
CA MET A 172 29.66 -5.99 14.10
C MET A 172 29.15 -5.61 12.70
N LEU A 173 27.84 -5.40 12.51
CA LEU A 173 27.20 -5.12 11.23
C LEU A 173 27.50 -6.16 10.15
N CYS A 174 27.62 -7.44 10.55
CA CYS A 174 27.80 -8.53 9.62
C CYS A 174 26.50 -8.82 8.86
N ASP A 175 26.63 -9.22 7.60
CA ASP A 175 25.50 -9.47 6.70
C ASP A 175 24.69 -10.71 7.08
N ARG A 176 25.35 -11.70 7.68
CA ARG A 176 24.76 -13.00 8.01
C ARG A 176 25.35 -13.60 9.28
N TYR A 177 24.54 -14.42 9.95
CA TYR A 177 24.91 -15.28 11.06
C TYR A 177 24.37 -16.69 10.80
N ALA A 178 25.19 -17.72 10.97
CA ALA A 178 24.74 -19.10 10.98
C ALA A 178 25.57 -19.98 11.93
N GLU A 179 25.07 -21.18 12.23
CA GLU A 179 25.76 -22.17 13.06
C GLU A 179 25.62 -23.57 12.47
N CYS A 180 26.66 -24.39 12.56
CA CYS A 180 26.60 -25.78 12.12
C CYS A 180 27.52 -26.71 12.94
N SER A 181 27.33 -28.01 12.77
CA SER A 181 28.20 -29.04 13.30
C SER A 181 28.76 -29.89 12.16
N ALA A 182 30.05 -29.70 11.87
CA ALA A 182 30.74 -30.50 10.85
C ALA A 182 30.86 -31.99 11.24
N LEU A 183 30.84 -32.30 12.55
CA LEU A 183 30.95 -33.66 13.08
C LEU A 183 29.65 -34.45 12.86
N THR A 184 28.50 -33.86 13.20
CA THR A 184 27.19 -34.50 13.05
C THR A 184 26.60 -34.29 11.66
N GLY A 185 27.07 -33.28 10.93
CA GLY A 185 26.46 -32.81 9.68
C GLY A 185 25.28 -31.87 9.88
N GLU A 186 24.87 -31.60 11.14
CA GLU A 186 23.74 -30.72 11.46
C GLU A 186 23.97 -29.31 10.86
N LEU A 187 23.03 -28.88 10.02
CA LEU A 187 22.97 -27.56 9.39
C LEU A 187 24.13 -27.20 8.43
N CYS A 188 25.04 -28.13 8.13
CA CYS A 188 26.15 -27.86 7.20
C CYS A 188 25.67 -27.57 5.78
N ARG A 189 24.58 -28.21 5.34
CA ARG A 189 24.02 -28.00 4.00
C ARG A 189 23.41 -26.61 3.86
N GLU A 190 22.64 -26.19 4.85
CA GLU A 190 21.97 -24.90 4.91
C GLU A 190 23.00 -23.77 4.94
N VAL A 191 24.05 -23.94 5.76
CA VAL A 191 25.19 -23.02 5.77
C VAL A 191 25.87 -22.95 4.40
N LEU A 192 26.09 -24.09 3.74
CA LEU A 192 26.67 -24.13 2.39
C LEU A 192 25.79 -23.41 1.37
N GLU A 193 24.47 -23.64 1.39
CA GLU A 193 23.51 -22.98 0.50
C GLU A 193 23.51 -21.46 0.69
N ASP A 194 23.62 -20.99 1.93
CA ASP A 194 23.70 -19.56 2.26
C ASP A 194 25.02 -18.92 1.83
N ILE A 195 26.15 -19.64 2.03
CA ILE A 195 27.46 -19.23 1.53
C ILE A 195 27.42 -19.14 0.00
N ALA A 196 26.91 -20.18 -0.66
CA ALA A 196 26.81 -20.26 -2.11
C ALA A 196 25.94 -19.13 -2.68
N ARG A 197 24.80 -18.84 -2.05
CA ARG A 197 23.91 -17.75 -2.46
C ARG A 197 24.56 -16.38 -2.28
N THR A 198 25.28 -16.18 -1.19
CA THR A 198 25.96 -14.90 -0.91
C THR A 198 27.14 -14.69 -1.86
N ALA A 199 27.96 -15.72 -2.07
CA ALA A 199 29.04 -15.73 -3.05
C ALA A 199 28.53 -15.54 -4.49
N ALA A 200 27.40 -16.13 -4.87
CA ALA A 200 26.82 -15.90 -6.19
C ALA A 200 26.39 -14.43 -6.39
N LYS A 201 25.88 -13.77 -5.34
CA LYS A 201 25.47 -12.35 -5.41
C LYS A 201 26.64 -11.39 -5.63
N THR A 202 27.84 -11.72 -5.14
CA THR A 202 29.02 -10.89 -5.35
C THR A 202 29.43 -10.84 -6.83
N THR A 203 29.03 -11.84 -7.62
CA THR A 203 29.23 -11.84 -9.09
C THR A 203 28.22 -10.98 -9.87
N THR A 204 27.28 -10.34 -9.18
CA THR A 204 26.24 -9.49 -9.79
C THR A 204 26.51 -8.01 -9.53
N ASP A 205 26.03 -7.13 -10.41
CA ASP A 205 26.25 -5.68 -10.33
C ASP A 205 25.71 -5.03 -9.04
N LYS A 206 24.85 -5.73 -8.29
CA LYS A 206 24.30 -5.26 -7.00
C LYS A 206 25.23 -5.56 -5.81
N GLY A 207 26.26 -6.40 -5.97
CA GLY A 207 27.14 -6.84 -4.89
C GLY A 207 26.49 -7.86 -3.94
N GLY A 208 27.31 -8.42 -3.03
CA GLY A 208 26.86 -9.43 -2.04
C GLY A 208 26.45 -8.86 -0.68
N LYS A 209 26.76 -7.59 -0.41
CA LYS A 209 26.50 -6.89 0.84
C LYS A 209 25.01 -6.61 1.05
N SER A 210 24.57 -6.69 2.30
CA SER A 210 23.21 -6.41 2.71
C SER A 210 22.98 -4.89 2.93
N ASP A 211 21.82 -4.39 2.50
CA ASP A 211 21.41 -3.00 2.66
C ASP A 211 20.90 -2.73 4.10
N GLY A 212 21.76 -2.72 5.11
CA GLY A 212 21.39 -2.37 6.49
C GLY A 212 20.45 -3.37 7.20
N PRO A 213 20.15 -3.22 8.50
CA PRO A 213 19.73 -4.34 9.34
C PRO A 213 18.29 -4.77 9.04
N PRO A 214 17.97 -6.08 9.06
CA PRO A 214 18.40 -7.01 10.11
C PRO A 214 19.19 -8.24 9.63
N CYS A 215 20.11 -8.68 10.50
CA CYS A 215 20.68 -10.03 10.49
C CYS A 215 19.54 -11.06 10.37
N THR A 216 19.40 -11.70 9.21
CA THR A 216 18.30 -12.64 8.96
C THR A 216 18.66 -14.01 9.55
N ILE A 217 17.97 -14.46 10.60
CA ILE A 217 17.97 -15.87 11.01
C ILE A 217 17.10 -16.64 10.02
N ILE A 218 17.62 -17.69 9.39
CA ILE A 218 16.80 -18.64 8.65
C ILE A 218 17.01 -20.03 9.23
N HIS A 219 16.27 -20.35 10.29
CA HIS A 219 15.92 -21.72 10.63
C HIS A 219 14.46 -21.78 11.05
N THR A 220 13.57 -21.98 10.08
CA THR A 220 12.37 -22.78 10.32
C THR A 220 12.33 -23.87 9.26
N PRO A 221 12.12 -25.14 9.65
CA PRO A 221 11.87 -26.21 8.68
C PRO A 221 10.61 -25.86 7.89
N SER A 222 10.57 -26.29 6.64
CA SER A 222 9.42 -26.19 5.74
C SER A 222 8.19 -26.90 6.35
N VAL A 223 7.44 -26.18 7.17
CA VAL A 223 6.10 -26.59 7.63
C VAL A 223 5.16 -26.56 6.41
N PRO A 224 4.27 -27.57 6.25
CA PRO A 224 3.31 -27.60 5.15
C PRO A 224 2.54 -26.27 5.03
N MET A 225 2.72 -25.60 3.90
CA MET A 225 2.28 -24.22 3.56
C MET A 225 0.76 -23.96 3.62
N ALA A 226 -0.06 -24.93 4.00
CA ALA A 226 -1.51 -24.82 3.90
C ALA A 226 -2.18 -24.13 5.10
N SER A 227 -1.60 -24.20 6.32
CA SER A 227 -2.18 -23.63 7.55
C SER A 227 -1.52 -22.32 8.01
N SER A 228 -0.24 -22.12 7.70
CA SER A 228 0.53 -20.93 8.06
C SER A 228 0.22 -19.70 7.19
N GLY A 229 -0.17 -19.88 5.93
CA GLY A 229 -0.50 -18.80 4.99
C GLY A 229 -1.79 -18.03 5.33
N LEU A 230 -2.80 -18.69 5.90
CA LEU A 230 -4.07 -18.03 6.24
C LEU A 230 -3.94 -17.17 7.49
N VAL A 231 -3.23 -17.68 8.52
CA VAL A 231 -2.98 -16.92 9.76
C VAL A 231 -2.13 -15.70 9.48
N SER A 232 -1.06 -15.83 8.69
CA SER A 232 -0.20 -14.71 8.29
C SER A 232 -0.94 -13.68 7.43
N SER A 233 -1.73 -14.11 6.43
CA SER A 233 -2.60 -13.21 5.64
C SER A 233 -3.67 -12.53 6.51
N PHE A 234 -4.20 -13.21 7.53
CA PHE A 234 -5.17 -12.68 8.47
C PHE A 234 -4.55 -11.62 9.40
N VAL A 235 -3.38 -11.90 9.96
CA VAL A 235 -2.62 -10.95 10.79
C VAL A 235 -2.25 -9.71 9.97
N ALA A 236 -1.77 -9.89 8.75
CA ALA A 236 -1.49 -8.82 7.79
C ALA A 236 -2.73 -7.94 7.52
N ALA A 237 -3.88 -8.56 7.26
CA ALA A 237 -5.14 -7.85 7.04
C ALA A 237 -5.60 -7.08 8.30
N ILE A 238 -5.39 -7.63 9.51
CA ILE A 238 -5.65 -6.94 10.78
C ILE A 238 -4.72 -5.74 10.93
N GLN A 239 -3.42 -5.90 10.73
CA GLN A 239 -2.43 -4.81 10.86
C GLN A 239 -2.76 -3.65 9.91
N ALA A 240 -3.08 -3.96 8.66
CA ALA A 240 -3.50 -2.95 7.68
C ALA A 240 -4.80 -2.24 8.11
N SER A 241 -5.79 -2.98 8.61
CA SER A 241 -7.05 -2.40 9.10
C SER A 241 -6.86 -1.50 10.33
N LEU A 242 -6.03 -1.94 11.28
CA LEU A 242 -5.76 -1.23 12.52
C LEU A 242 -4.98 0.06 12.26
N SER A 243 -4.02 0.03 11.34
CA SER A 243 -3.29 1.23 10.91
C SER A 243 -4.24 2.31 10.40
N VAL A 244 -5.21 1.94 9.55
CA VAL A 244 -6.21 2.90 9.03
C VAL A 244 -7.13 3.41 10.14
N LEU A 245 -7.60 2.54 11.03
CA LEU A 245 -8.43 2.93 12.18
C LEU A 245 -7.68 3.87 13.14
N LEU A 246 -6.38 3.67 13.36
CA LEU A 246 -5.53 4.55 14.15
C LEU A 246 -5.46 5.95 13.54
N VAL A 247 -5.28 6.07 12.22
CA VAL A 247 -5.28 7.38 11.55
C VAL A 247 -6.63 8.09 11.69
N ILE A 248 -7.75 7.36 11.56
CA ILE A 248 -9.10 7.91 11.82
C ILE A 248 -9.20 8.39 13.28
N SER A 249 -8.67 7.61 14.24
CA SER A 249 -8.68 7.97 15.65
C SER A 249 -7.92 9.28 15.93
N TYR A 250 -6.80 9.52 15.25
CA TYR A 250 -6.05 10.77 15.38
C TYR A 250 -6.86 11.99 14.93
N GLY A 251 -7.68 11.85 13.88
CA GLY A 251 -8.62 12.90 13.47
C GLY A 251 -9.70 13.18 14.52
N GLY A 252 -10.22 12.12 15.15
CA GLY A 252 -11.16 12.25 16.26
C GLY A 252 -10.54 12.91 17.50
N VAL A 253 -9.30 12.56 17.84
CA VAL A 253 -8.55 13.20 18.95
C VAL A 253 -8.26 14.67 18.64
N ALA A 254 -7.87 15.01 17.41
CA ALA A 254 -7.66 16.40 17.00
C ALA A 254 -8.95 17.23 17.12
N ALA A 255 -10.10 16.65 16.75
CA ALA A 255 -11.40 17.30 16.95
C ALA A 255 -11.77 17.41 18.44
N HIS A 256 -11.45 16.40 19.25
CA HIS A 256 -11.65 16.44 20.71
C HIS A 256 -10.85 17.57 21.37
N LEU A 257 -9.61 17.78 20.92
CA LEU A 257 -8.73 18.86 21.41
C LEU A 257 -9.08 20.24 20.81
N GLY A 258 -10.09 20.33 19.93
CA GLY A 258 -10.48 21.58 19.26
C GLY A 258 -9.46 22.10 18.23
N LEU A 259 -8.51 21.26 17.79
CA LEU A 259 -7.53 21.62 16.77
C LEU A 259 -8.13 21.66 15.36
N LEU A 260 -9.12 20.80 15.09
CA LEU A 260 -9.77 20.67 13.80
C LEU A 260 -11.29 20.56 13.95
N ASP A 261 -12.05 21.30 13.16
CA ASP A 261 -13.51 21.27 13.11
C ASP A 261 -14.02 20.87 11.71
N SER A 262 -15.33 20.63 11.56
CA SER A 262 -15.96 20.25 10.28
C SER A 262 -15.66 21.25 9.15
N LYS A 263 -15.59 22.55 9.46
CA LYS A 263 -15.18 23.59 8.50
C LYS A 263 -13.76 23.38 7.97
N ASN A 264 -12.81 23.05 8.86
CA ASN A 264 -11.44 22.72 8.46
C ASN A 264 -11.41 21.42 7.64
N GLY A 265 -12.25 20.43 8.01
CA GLY A 265 -12.42 19.19 7.25
C GLY A 265 -12.78 19.42 5.79
N LYS A 266 -13.77 20.27 5.52
CA LYS A 266 -14.16 20.65 4.13
C LYS A 266 -13.02 21.30 3.36
N ALA A 267 -12.30 22.23 3.97
CA ALA A 267 -11.15 22.90 3.33
C ALA A 267 -10.03 21.90 3.01
N ILE A 268 -9.69 21.02 3.94
CA ILE A 268 -8.71 19.95 3.75
C ILE A 268 -9.13 19.02 2.60
N SER A 269 -10.40 18.62 2.53
CA SER A 269 -10.92 17.78 1.44
C SER A 269 -10.83 18.47 0.08
N LYS A 270 -11.15 19.77 -0.02
CA LYS A 270 -10.98 20.54 -1.26
C LYS A 270 -9.52 20.56 -1.74
N ILE A 271 -8.56 20.76 -0.83
CA ILE A 271 -7.11 20.73 -1.14
C ILE A 271 -6.66 19.33 -1.54
N CYS A 272 -7.15 18.29 -0.84
CA CYS A 272 -6.84 16.90 -1.16
C CYS A 272 -7.19 16.55 -2.61
N VAL A 273 -8.37 16.95 -3.07
CA VAL A 273 -8.84 16.63 -4.43
C VAL A 273 -8.17 17.51 -5.50
N LYS A 274 -8.01 18.81 -5.23
CA LYS A 274 -7.50 19.77 -6.23
C LYS A 274 -5.97 19.77 -6.35
N MET A 275 -5.23 19.38 -5.31
CA MET A 275 -3.77 19.51 -5.26
C MET A 275 -3.05 18.20 -4.95
N PHE A 276 -3.39 17.52 -3.85
CA PHE A 276 -2.64 16.33 -3.41
C PHE A 276 -2.91 15.10 -4.29
N LEU A 277 -4.16 14.84 -4.67
CA LEU A 277 -4.52 13.70 -5.50
C LEU A 277 -3.89 13.77 -6.91
N PRO A 278 -3.94 14.89 -7.65
CA PRO A 278 -3.26 15.00 -8.94
C PRO A 278 -1.75 14.79 -8.85
N ALA A 279 -1.10 15.34 -7.83
CA ALA A 279 0.34 15.16 -7.59
C ALA A 279 0.69 13.69 -7.28
N LEU A 280 -0.13 13.04 -6.44
CA LEU A 280 0.02 11.62 -6.11
C LEU A 280 -0.11 10.75 -7.35
N LEU A 281 -1.13 10.99 -8.17
CA LEU A 281 -1.36 10.23 -9.40
C LEU A 281 -0.24 10.47 -10.41
N LEU A 282 0.23 11.70 -10.57
CA LEU A 282 1.33 12.02 -11.49
C LEU A 282 2.60 11.24 -11.13
N VAL A 283 3.05 11.35 -9.88
CA VAL A 283 4.32 10.73 -9.45
C VAL A 283 4.20 9.21 -9.39
N LYS A 284 3.16 8.69 -8.72
CA LYS A 284 3.02 7.23 -8.59
C LYS A 284 2.78 6.60 -9.95
N LEU A 285 1.91 7.17 -10.80
CA LEU A 285 1.62 6.53 -12.09
C LEU A 285 2.80 6.66 -13.04
N GLY A 286 3.50 7.81 -13.03
CA GLY A 286 4.64 8.02 -13.91
C GLY A 286 5.84 7.12 -13.59
N SER A 287 6.13 6.89 -12.30
CA SER A 287 7.27 6.06 -11.88
C SER A 287 7.08 4.56 -12.16
N GLU A 288 5.83 4.08 -12.12
CA GLU A 288 5.51 2.64 -12.20
C GLU A 288 5.15 2.17 -13.63
N MET A 289 5.01 3.10 -14.60
CA MET A 289 4.61 2.78 -15.97
C MET A 289 5.84 2.46 -16.84
N HIS A 290 6.06 1.16 -17.12
CA HIS A 290 7.10 0.70 -18.04
C HIS A 290 6.56 0.46 -19.47
N PRO A 291 7.30 0.88 -20.53
CA PRO A 291 6.85 0.73 -21.93
C PRO A 291 6.61 -0.72 -22.39
N GLY A 292 7.31 -1.70 -21.79
CA GLY A 292 7.23 -3.12 -22.18
C GLY A 292 5.97 -3.86 -21.74
N SER A 293 5.07 -3.25 -20.95
CA SER A 293 3.91 -3.90 -20.34
C SER A 293 2.55 -3.25 -20.69
N ALA A 294 2.50 -2.41 -21.73
CA ALA A 294 1.32 -1.62 -22.09
C ALA A 294 0.03 -2.44 -22.27
N HIS A 295 0.14 -3.64 -22.85
CA HIS A 295 -1.01 -4.55 -23.02
C HIS A 295 -1.63 -4.96 -21.67
N ARG A 296 -0.80 -5.25 -20.65
CA ARG A 296 -1.27 -5.65 -19.32
C ARG A 296 -2.05 -4.52 -18.63
N TYR A 297 -1.58 -3.28 -18.79
CA TYR A 297 -2.29 -2.11 -18.26
C TYR A 297 -3.64 -1.86 -18.94
N LEU A 298 -3.75 -2.13 -20.25
CA LEU A 298 -5.03 -2.03 -20.96
C LEU A 298 -6.07 -3.03 -20.41
N ILE A 299 -5.64 -4.26 -20.08
CA ILE A 299 -6.52 -5.26 -19.44
C ILE A 299 -7.05 -4.73 -18.11
N VAL A 300 -6.17 -4.15 -17.27
CA VAL A 300 -6.56 -3.54 -15.99
C VAL A 300 -7.54 -2.38 -16.20
N VAL A 301 -7.34 -1.56 -17.23
CA VAL A 301 -8.25 -0.45 -17.58
C VAL A 301 -9.65 -0.97 -17.93
N ILE A 302 -9.73 -1.99 -18.79
CA ILE A 302 -11.00 -2.60 -19.19
C ILE A 302 -11.70 -3.18 -17.96
N TRP A 303 -10.96 -3.93 -17.14
CA TRP A 303 -11.50 -4.50 -15.90
C TRP A 303 -12.00 -3.44 -14.92
N ALA A 304 -11.29 -2.32 -14.80
CA ALA A 304 -11.74 -1.19 -13.99
C ALA A 304 -13.11 -0.67 -14.45
N PHE A 305 -13.33 -0.45 -15.75
CA PHE A 305 -14.63 -0.03 -16.25
C PHE A 305 -15.72 -1.09 -16.00
N VAL A 306 -15.43 -2.36 -16.27
CA VAL A 306 -16.38 -3.47 -16.04
C VAL A 306 -16.80 -3.51 -14.56
N ALA A 307 -15.83 -3.50 -13.63
CA ALA A 307 -16.10 -3.55 -12.21
C ALA A 307 -16.96 -2.37 -11.72
N HIS A 308 -16.69 -1.15 -12.21
CA HIS A 308 -17.48 0.03 -11.83
C HIS A 308 -18.87 0.04 -12.48
N ILE A 309 -19.02 -0.38 -13.73
CA ILE A 309 -20.34 -0.49 -14.41
C ILE A 309 -21.21 -1.52 -13.71
N VAL A 310 -20.68 -2.70 -13.40
CA VAL A 310 -21.42 -3.73 -12.66
C VAL A 310 -21.82 -3.21 -11.28
N SER A 311 -20.89 -2.56 -10.57
CA SER A 311 -21.18 -1.97 -9.26
C SER A 311 -22.25 -0.87 -9.32
N PHE A 312 -22.23 -0.06 -10.37
CA PHE A 312 -23.22 0.98 -10.64
C PHE A 312 -24.61 0.39 -10.86
N LEU A 313 -24.71 -0.65 -11.70
CA LEU A 313 -25.98 -1.35 -11.96
C LEU A 313 -26.53 -2.02 -10.71
N VAL A 314 -25.67 -2.62 -9.88
CA VAL A 314 -26.07 -3.17 -8.58
C VAL A 314 -26.58 -2.07 -7.64
N GLY A 315 -25.88 -0.94 -7.57
CA GLY A 315 -26.30 0.22 -6.75
C GLY A 315 -27.67 0.76 -7.14
N ILE A 316 -27.90 0.96 -8.44
CA ILE A 316 -29.21 1.39 -8.97
C ILE A 316 -30.28 0.34 -8.67
N SER A 317 -29.97 -0.95 -8.86
CA SER A 317 -30.92 -2.03 -8.61
C SER A 317 -31.30 -2.08 -7.12
N ALA A 318 -30.35 -1.91 -6.22
CA ALA A 318 -30.60 -1.86 -4.78
C ALA A 318 -31.47 -0.65 -4.39
N HIS A 319 -31.21 0.52 -4.99
CA HIS A 319 -32.06 1.69 -4.79
C HIS A 319 -33.49 1.46 -5.29
N TYR A 320 -33.65 0.96 -6.53
CA TYR A 320 -34.95 0.81 -7.19
C TYR A 320 -35.80 -0.33 -6.62
N PHE A 321 -35.21 -1.50 -6.41
CA PHE A 321 -35.95 -2.69 -5.97
C PHE A 321 -36.04 -2.82 -4.45
N MET A 322 -35.06 -2.31 -3.70
CA MET A 322 -35.01 -2.44 -2.24
C MET A 322 -35.28 -1.12 -1.51
N GLY A 323 -35.48 0.00 -2.22
CA GLY A 323 -35.78 1.30 -1.63
C GLY A 323 -34.64 1.88 -0.79
N MET A 324 -33.38 1.51 -1.08
CA MET A 324 -32.21 1.97 -0.32
C MET A 324 -31.87 3.46 -0.58
N PRO A 325 -31.14 4.15 0.32
CA PRO A 325 -30.81 5.57 0.17
C PRO A 325 -29.99 5.91 -1.08
N ASP A 326 -30.07 7.14 -1.59
CA ASP A 326 -29.46 7.57 -2.87
C ASP A 326 -27.94 7.38 -2.92
N TRP A 327 -27.25 7.62 -1.80
CA TRP A 327 -25.80 7.44 -1.68
C TRP A 327 -25.33 5.97 -1.74
N ILE A 328 -26.26 4.99 -1.75
CA ILE A 328 -25.93 3.56 -1.87
C ILE A 328 -25.14 3.25 -3.14
N THR A 329 -25.50 3.91 -4.24
CA THR A 329 -24.85 3.72 -5.54
C THR A 329 -23.38 4.14 -5.47
N CYS A 330 -23.09 5.28 -4.83
CA CYS A 330 -21.71 5.73 -4.62
C CYS A 330 -20.93 4.79 -3.68
N ALA A 331 -21.56 4.30 -2.61
CA ALA A 331 -20.93 3.39 -1.65
C ALA A 331 -20.55 2.03 -2.29
N ILE A 332 -21.38 1.52 -3.21
CA ILE A 332 -21.14 0.26 -3.93
C ILE A 332 -20.26 0.46 -5.16
N MET A 333 -20.28 1.63 -5.80
CA MET A 333 -19.46 1.90 -6.98
C MET A 333 -18.00 2.15 -6.62
N PHE A 334 -17.70 2.90 -5.56
CA PHE A 334 -16.33 3.33 -5.24
C PHE A 334 -15.75 2.61 -4.01
N ASN A 335 -14.73 1.77 -4.23
CA ASN A 335 -13.99 1.09 -3.16
C ASN A 335 -12.66 1.78 -2.82
N ASN A 336 -12.10 1.46 -1.65
CA ASN A 336 -10.78 1.93 -1.28
C ASN A 336 -9.69 1.06 -1.93
N THR A 337 -9.21 1.49 -3.08
CA THR A 337 -8.13 0.82 -3.82
C THR A 337 -6.75 1.43 -3.58
N THR A 338 -6.64 2.51 -2.82
CA THR A 338 -5.37 3.22 -2.60
C THR A 338 -4.66 2.76 -1.35
N SER A 339 -5.34 2.74 -0.21
CA SER A 339 -4.67 2.60 1.08
C SER A 339 -4.61 1.14 1.51
N TYR A 340 -5.72 0.41 1.36
CA TYR A 340 -5.84 -0.94 1.90
C TYR A 340 -5.07 -1.99 1.08
N PRO A 341 -5.22 -2.11 -0.25
CA PRO A 341 -4.53 -3.15 -1.02
C PRO A 341 -3.00 -2.96 -1.10
N LEU A 342 -2.51 -1.72 -1.09
CA LEU A 342 -1.07 -1.45 -1.10
C LEU A 342 -0.42 -1.85 0.23
N LEU A 343 -1.06 -1.51 1.36
CA LEU A 343 -0.60 -1.95 2.69
C LEU A 343 -0.67 -3.48 2.80
N LEU A 344 -1.73 -4.08 2.26
CA LEU A 344 -1.91 -5.52 2.23
C LEU A 344 -0.79 -6.21 1.43
N ILE A 345 -0.47 -5.76 0.22
CA ILE A 345 0.66 -6.31 -0.56
C ILE A 345 1.98 -6.20 0.21
N GLN A 346 2.23 -5.05 0.85
CA GLN A 346 3.45 -4.85 1.64
C GLN A 346 3.52 -5.82 2.83
N SER A 347 2.42 -5.99 3.57
CA SER A 347 2.36 -6.97 4.65
C SER A 347 2.43 -8.42 4.15
N LEU A 348 1.92 -8.73 2.96
CA LEU A 348 2.02 -10.07 2.37
C LEU A 348 3.44 -10.38 1.87
N ASP A 349 4.21 -9.37 1.46
CA ASP A 349 5.64 -9.53 1.15
C ASP A 349 6.45 -9.90 2.39
N GLU A 350 6.22 -9.23 3.52
CA GLU A 350 6.88 -9.56 4.80
C GLU A 350 6.65 -11.02 5.19
N THR A 351 5.46 -11.56 4.89
CA THR A 351 5.14 -12.98 5.14
C THR A 351 5.73 -13.94 4.11
N GLY A 352 6.20 -13.45 2.97
CA GLY A 352 6.77 -14.25 1.88
C GLY A 352 5.77 -15.10 1.09
N ILE A 353 4.46 -14.97 1.34
CA ILE A 353 3.41 -15.77 0.69
C ILE A 353 3.32 -15.48 -0.81
N LEU A 354 3.62 -14.24 -1.22
CA LEU A 354 3.58 -13.81 -2.62
C LEU A 354 4.68 -14.46 -3.49
N LYS A 355 5.69 -15.09 -2.89
CA LYS A 355 6.78 -15.77 -3.62
C LYS A 355 6.27 -16.88 -4.54
N VAL A 356 5.10 -17.45 -4.24
CA VAL A 356 4.49 -18.51 -5.07
C VAL A 356 4.00 -17.98 -6.42
N LEU A 357 3.78 -16.67 -6.55
CA LEU A 357 3.34 -16.04 -7.80
C LEU A 357 4.51 -15.49 -8.64
N MET A 358 5.76 -15.76 -8.24
CA MET A 358 6.95 -15.31 -8.97
C MET A 358 7.13 -16.08 -10.28
N VAL A 359 7.46 -15.34 -11.34
CA VAL A 359 7.83 -15.92 -12.64
C VAL A 359 9.35 -16.18 -12.68
N ASP A 360 9.80 -17.20 -13.41
CA ASP A 360 11.21 -17.63 -13.46
C ASP A 360 12.19 -16.47 -13.71
N GLY A 361 13.09 -16.23 -12.74
CA GLY A 361 14.12 -15.18 -12.81
C GLY A 361 13.71 -13.80 -12.28
N GLU A 362 12.47 -13.63 -11.81
CA GLU A 362 11.99 -12.38 -11.20
C GLU A 362 12.48 -12.22 -9.74
N SER A 363 12.76 -10.99 -9.30
CA SER A 363 13.03 -10.73 -7.88
C SER A 363 11.75 -10.40 -7.11
N THR A 364 11.71 -10.63 -5.79
CA THR A 364 10.52 -10.30 -4.98
C THR A 364 10.12 -8.83 -5.09
N ARG A 365 11.10 -7.92 -5.25
CA ARG A 365 10.85 -6.48 -5.41
C ARG A 365 10.11 -6.19 -6.71
N ASP A 366 10.52 -6.83 -7.82
CA ASP A 366 9.90 -6.64 -9.14
C ASP A 366 8.44 -7.12 -9.14
N LEU A 367 8.16 -8.24 -8.46
CA LEU A 367 6.80 -8.76 -8.28
C LEU A 367 5.90 -7.73 -7.56
N ILE A 368 6.42 -7.12 -6.50
CA ILE A 368 5.69 -6.12 -5.71
C ILE A 368 5.47 -4.86 -6.53
N GLU A 369 6.48 -4.39 -7.27
CA GLU A 369 6.38 -3.21 -8.14
C GLU A 369 5.32 -3.43 -9.23
N ARG A 370 5.29 -4.61 -9.87
CA ARG A 370 4.20 -5.00 -10.78
C ARG A 370 2.83 -5.02 -10.12
N ALA A 371 2.71 -5.63 -8.93
CA ALA A 371 1.45 -5.67 -8.22
C ALA A 371 0.95 -4.25 -7.88
N LYS A 372 1.85 -3.39 -7.39
CA LYS A 372 1.58 -1.98 -7.08
C LYS A 372 1.12 -1.21 -8.32
N SER A 373 1.79 -1.39 -9.46
CA SER A 373 1.46 -0.69 -10.70
C SER A 373 0.05 -1.03 -11.19
N TYR A 374 -0.37 -2.32 -11.13
CA TYR A 374 -1.73 -2.72 -11.50
C TYR A 374 -2.80 -2.12 -10.59
N PHE A 375 -2.63 -2.18 -9.26
CA PHE A 375 -3.56 -1.53 -8.33
C PHE A 375 -3.63 -0.03 -8.53
N LEU A 376 -2.51 0.60 -8.87
CA LEU A 376 -2.44 2.03 -9.10
C LEU A 376 -3.21 2.45 -10.36
N VAL A 377 -3.07 1.72 -11.46
CA VAL A 377 -3.86 1.99 -12.69
C VAL A 377 -5.35 1.87 -12.41
N PHE A 378 -5.79 0.80 -11.74
CA PHE A 378 -7.19 0.63 -11.35
C PHE A 378 -7.66 1.79 -10.45
N SER A 379 -6.86 2.13 -9.43
CA SER A 379 -7.16 3.20 -8.49
C SER A 379 -7.27 4.57 -9.16
N THR A 380 -6.49 4.80 -10.21
CA THR A 380 -6.50 6.04 -10.99
C THR A 380 -7.84 6.21 -11.70
N ILE A 381 -8.30 5.17 -12.39
CA ILE A 381 -9.60 5.16 -13.07
C ILE A 381 -10.72 5.36 -12.05
N SER A 382 -10.65 4.64 -10.93
CA SER A 382 -11.61 4.78 -9.83
C SER A 382 -11.64 6.21 -9.27
N SER A 383 -10.49 6.86 -9.08
CA SER A 383 -10.42 8.28 -8.67
C SER A 383 -11.10 9.19 -9.69
N CYS A 384 -10.81 9.01 -10.97
CA CYS A 384 -11.37 9.85 -12.03
C CYS A 384 -12.90 9.72 -12.07
N LEU A 385 -13.41 8.50 -11.99
CA LEU A 385 -14.85 8.22 -11.94
C LEU A 385 -15.49 8.77 -10.65
N THR A 386 -14.79 8.70 -9.52
CA THR A 386 -15.26 9.21 -8.22
C THR A 386 -15.60 10.69 -8.30
N PHE A 387 -14.73 11.51 -8.90
CA PHE A 387 -14.93 12.95 -8.95
C PHE A 387 -15.68 13.44 -10.21
N ALA A 388 -15.77 12.62 -11.26
CA ALA A 388 -16.57 12.94 -12.45
C ALA A 388 -18.06 12.56 -12.29
N VAL A 389 -18.34 11.41 -11.67
CA VAL A 389 -19.68 10.83 -11.57
C VAL A 389 -20.25 10.94 -10.15
N GLY A 390 -19.40 10.80 -9.12
CA GLY A 390 -19.83 10.77 -7.72
C GLY A 390 -20.68 11.97 -7.27
N PRO A 391 -20.27 13.23 -7.51
CA PRO A 391 -21.07 14.40 -7.13
C PRO A 391 -22.49 14.38 -7.71
N ARG A 392 -22.64 13.92 -8.95
CA ARG A 392 -23.95 13.84 -9.64
C ARG A 392 -24.86 12.74 -9.14
N LEU A 393 -24.31 11.77 -8.40
CA LEU A 393 -25.07 10.68 -7.81
C LEU A 393 -25.52 11.00 -6.37
N ILE A 394 -24.95 12.03 -5.75
CA ILE A 394 -25.30 12.46 -4.38
C ILE A 394 -26.11 13.75 -4.39
N ASP A 395 -25.86 14.65 -5.34
CA ASP A 395 -26.47 15.97 -5.32
C ASP A 395 -27.53 16.15 -6.42
N THR A 396 -28.80 16.09 -6.02
CA THR A 396 -29.95 16.48 -6.85
C THR A 396 -30.58 17.82 -6.45
N GLU A 397 -30.02 18.58 -5.48
CA GLU A 397 -30.61 19.87 -5.07
C GLU A 397 -29.66 21.08 -5.05
N HIS A 398 -28.34 20.94 -5.02
CA HIS A 398 -27.41 22.08 -5.01
C HIS A 398 -26.27 21.90 -6.03
N SER A 399 -26.32 22.64 -7.14
CA SER A 399 -25.20 22.67 -8.09
C SER A 399 -23.90 23.17 -7.42
N PRO A 400 -22.72 22.64 -7.77
CA PRO A 400 -21.45 23.13 -7.25
C PRO A 400 -21.28 24.62 -7.58
N ASP A 401 -20.87 25.39 -6.57
CA ASP A 401 -20.70 26.84 -6.61
C ASP A 401 -20.04 27.32 -7.92
N SER A 402 -20.61 28.36 -8.51
CA SER A 402 -19.95 29.16 -9.53
C SER A 402 -18.68 29.74 -8.94
N ASP A 403 -17.53 29.52 -9.59
CA ASP A 403 -16.32 30.30 -9.30
C ASP A 403 -16.67 31.79 -9.44
N ASP A 404 -16.58 32.52 -8.32
CA ASP A 404 -16.67 33.98 -8.28
C ASP A 404 -15.64 34.58 -9.24
N ASP A 405 -16.13 35.27 -10.28
CA ASP A 405 -15.33 36.02 -11.24
C ASP A 405 -15.71 37.50 -11.12
N ASP A 406 -15.45 38.06 -9.93
CA ASP A 406 -15.39 39.50 -9.73
C ASP A 406 -13.95 39.96 -9.96
N THR A 407 -13.64 40.38 -11.20
CA THR A 407 -12.68 41.47 -11.47
C THR A 407 -12.62 41.81 -12.98
N LEU A 408 -13.36 42.84 -13.41
CA LEU A 408 -12.82 44.15 -13.86
C LEU A 408 -13.79 44.92 -14.80
N ALA A 409 -14.28 46.03 -14.22
CA ALA A 409 -14.49 47.36 -14.80
C ALA A 409 -15.57 47.60 -15.89
N GLY A 410 -16.59 48.39 -15.50
CA GLY A 410 -17.00 49.54 -16.33
C GLY A 410 -18.50 49.82 -16.50
N SER A 411 -19.21 50.22 -15.45
CA SER A 411 -20.15 51.37 -15.56
C SER A 411 -20.55 51.88 -14.16
N ARG A 412 -20.43 53.21 -14.03
CA ARG A 412 -20.55 54.01 -12.81
C ARG A 412 -22.00 54.24 -12.39
N SER A 413 -22.24 54.28 -11.08
CA SER A 413 -22.87 55.39 -10.33
C SER A 413 -22.99 54.94 -8.86
N LEU A 414 -22.15 55.43 -7.95
CA LEU A 414 -22.48 56.55 -7.06
C LEU A 414 -23.77 56.28 -6.28
N ASP A 415 -23.65 55.64 -5.11
CA ASP A 415 -24.05 56.20 -3.82
C ASP A 415 -23.73 55.18 -2.72
N ASP A 416 -22.64 55.44 -2.02
CA ASP A 416 -22.28 54.82 -0.76
C ASP A 416 -22.28 55.96 0.26
N GLN A 417 -23.18 55.91 1.24
CA GLN A 417 -22.84 56.20 2.63
C GLN A 417 -24.04 56.12 3.58
N LEU A 418 -23.81 55.29 4.61
CA LEU A 418 -24.36 55.37 5.96
C LEU A 418 -25.80 54.87 6.14
N GLU A 419 -25.95 53.76 6.87
CA GLU A 419 -26.51 53.90 8.22
C GLU A 419 -26.29 52.64 9.09
N THR A 420 -25.79 52.93 10.28
CA THR A 420 -25.65 52.07 11.44
C THR A 420 -26.82 52.34 12.37
N ARG A 421 -27.33 51.30 13.03
CA ARG A 421 -28.18 51.31 14.25
C ARG A 421 -29.65 51.71 14.13
N SER A 422 -30.48 50.68 14.33
CA SER A 422 -31.53 50.54 15.35
C SER A 422 -32.04 51.79 16.10
N ASP A 423 -33.37 51.93 16.03
CA ASP A 423 -34.32 52.31 17.08
C ASP A 423 -35.10 53.63 16.87
N LEU A 424 -36.43 53.48 17.02
CA LEU A 424 -37.48 54.45 17.39
C LEU A 424 -38.42 54.95 16.28
N GLU A 425 -39.62 54.39 16.38
CA GLU A 425 -40.92 54.81 15.84
C GLU A 425 -41.42 56.08 16.56
N TYR A 426 -41.84 57.13 15.85
CA TYR A 426 -42.95 58.02 16.24
C TYR A 426 -43.34 59.02 15.13
N GLY A 427 -44.63 59.02 14.76
CA GLY A 427 -45.43 60.24 14.54
C GLY A 427 -45.62 60.80 13.13
N ALA A 428 -46.88 60.73 12.66
CA ALA A 428 -47.66 61.76 11.95
C ALA A 428 -47.17 62.25 10.57
N ASP A 429 -47.98 62.67 9.59
CA ASP A 429 -49.42 62.70 9.29
C ASP A 429 -49.50 63.18 7.81
N GLU A 430 -50.67 62.98 7.19
CA GLU A 430 -51.23 63.75 6.05
C GLU A 430 -50.57 63.62 4.65
N ASP A 431 -51.23 62.95 3.69
CA ASP A 431 -52.21 63.48 2.70
C ASP A 431 -51.50 64.17 1.50
N VAL A 432 -51.83 64.06 0.19
CA VAL A 432 -53.02 63.68 -0.59
C VAL A 432 -52.63 63.90 -2.10
N HIS A 433 -52.80 62.97 -3.06
CA HIS A 433 -53.79 62.88 -4.18
C HIS A 433 -53.17 61.96 -5.27
N GLY A 434 -53.80 60.87 -5.77
CA GLY A 434 -54.85 60.80 -6.81
C GLY A 434 -54.20 60.56 -8.20
N GLU A 435 -54.33 59.41 -8.89
CA GLU A 435 -55.57 58.82 -9.44
C GLU A 435 -55.54 57.28 -9.62
N PRO A 436 -56.73 56.63 -9.74
CA PRO A 436 -56.94 55.20 -9.58
C PRO A 436 -57.27 54.46 -10.90
N ASN A 437 -57.14 53.12 -10.93
CA ASN A 437 -58.00 52.33 -11.80
C ASN A 437 -58.39 50.98 -11.19
N GLU A 438 -59.66 50.65 -11.46
CA GLU A 438 -60.54 49.74 -10.73
C GLU A 438 -60.37 48.27 -11.11
N ARG A 439 -60.28 47.39 -10.10
CA ARG A 439 -61.11 46.18 -10.00
C ARG A 439 -61.10 45.65 -8.57
N THR A 440 -62.00 46.22 -7.78
CA THR A 440 -62.34 45.82 -6.41
C THR A 440 -63.24 44.59 -6.42
N ARG A 441 -62.91 43.57 -5.62
CA ARG A 441 -63.90 42.85 -4.82
C ARG A 441 -63.31 42.50 -3.46
N LEU A 442 -63.95 43.08 -2.45
CA LEU A 442 -63.72 42.97 -1.01
C LEU A 442 -64.91 42.22 -0.40
N LEU A 443 -64.71 41.69 0.83
CA LEU A 443 -65.63 40.98 1.74
C LEU A 443 -65.70 39.45 1.51
N SER A 444 -65.59 38.56 2.50
CA SER A 444 -65.75 38.64 3.97
C SER A 444 -65.26 37.34 4.65
N GLN A 445 -64.65 37.46 5.85
CA GLN A 445 -64.50 36.43 6.92
C GLN A 445 -65.88 35.83 7.34
N PRO A 446 -66.03 34.70 8.11
CA PRO A 446 -65.22 34.34 9.29
C PRO A 446 -64.99 32.85 9.65
N GLU A 447 -64.15 32.70 10.67
CA GLU A 447 -63.94 31.66 11.69
C GLU A 447 -64.71 30.32 11.71
N SER A 448 -63.91 29.29 12.07
CA SER A 448 -64.14 28.25 13.09
C SER A 448 -64.77 26.89 12.72
N SER A 449 -64.05 25.89 13.24
CA SER A 449 -64.49 24.60 13.79
C SER A 449 -64.49 23.34 12.90
N HIS A 450 -63.61 22.43 13.32
CA HIS A 450 -63.71 20.96 13.36
C HIS A 450 -64.02 20.16 12.09
N GLY A 451 -63.09 19.25 11.77
CA GLY A 451 -63.45 17.97 11.13
C GLY A 451 -62.35 17.38 10.26
N SER A 452 -61.46 16.59 10.88
CA SER A 452 -60.92 15.32 10.36
C SER A 452 -60.85 15.16 8.82
N GLN A 453 -59.64 15.10 8.25
CA GLN A 453 -59.18 13.96 7.44
C GLN A 453 -57.79 14.16 6.83
N LEU A 454 -57.00 13.09 6.95
CA LEU A 454 -55.94 12.64 6.04
C LEU A 454 -54.63 13.45 6.04
N VAL A 455 -53.74 13.02 6.94
CA VAL A 455 -52.28 13.13 6.79
C VAL A 455 -51.88 12.42 5.50
N GLY A 456 -51.80 13.18 4.41
CA GLY A 456 -51.07 12.77 3.23
C GLY A 456 -49.58 12.80 3.58
N HIS A 457 -48.97 11.64 3.76
CA HIS A 457 -47.52 11.49 3.64
C HIS A 457 -47.08 12.17 2.35
N GLU A 458 -46.33 13.27 2.46
CA GLU A 458 -45.51 13.75 1.35
C GLU A 458 -44.51 12.63 1.03
N ARG A 459 -44.85 11.84 0.01
CA ARG A 459 -43.92 10.89 -0.59
C ARG A 459 -42.68 11.68 -1.02
N HIS A 460 -41.54 11.34 -0.43
CA HIS A 460 -40.21 11.62 -0.94
C HIS A 460 -40.24 11.62 -2.47
N ARG A 461 -39.96 12.77 -3.08
CA ARG A 461 -39.99 12.93 -4.53
C ARG A 461 -38.91 12.03 -5.12
N SER A 462 -39.40 10.91 -5.62
CA SER A 462 -38.71 9.82 -6.31
C SER A 462 -37.66 10.27 -7.32
N VAL A 463 -36.55 9.52 -7.34
CA VAL A 463 -35.42 9.41 -8.27
C VAL A 463 -35.83 9.10 -9.74
N ALA A 464 -37.09 9.30 -10.11
CA ALA A 464 -37.58 9.24 -11.49
C ALA A 464 -36.99 10.35 -12.41
N ALA A 465 -36.12 11.22 -11.90
CA ALA A 465 -35.41 12.22 -12.68
C ALA A 465 -33.93 11.89 -12.94
N ILE A 466 -33.42 10.70 -12.56
CA ILE A 466 -32.16 10.19 -13.14
C ILE A 466 -32.45 9.71 -14.55
N THR A 467 -32.53 10.65 -15.47
CA THR A 467 -32.28 10.34 -16.86
C THR A 467 -30.81 10.64 -17.12
N PHE A 468 -29.98 9.60 -17.09
CA PHE A 468 -28.64 9.61 -17.71
C PHE A 468 -28.73 10.02 -19.20
N PHE A 469 -29.93 9.90 -19.79
CA PHE A 469 -30.33 10.43 -21.09
C PHE A 469 -31.59 11.31 -20.97
N PRO A 470 -31.48 12.60 -20.62
CA PRO A 470 -32.65 13.45 -20.41
C PRO A 470 -33.41 13.72 -21.71
N SER A 471 -34.73 13.45 -21.71
CA SER A 471 -35.62 13.92 -22.76
C SER A 471 -35.72 15.45 -22.75
N LYS A 472 -35.60 16.08 -21.57
CA LYS A 472 -35.42 17.53 -21.35
C LYS A 472 -34.51 17.81 -20.12
N PRO A 473 -33.22 18.18 -20.29
CA PRO A 473 -32.33 18.42 -19.16
C PRO A 473 -32.69 19.73 -18.45
N LYS A 474 -33.25 19.66 -17.24
CA LYS A 474 -33.42 20.82 -16.35
C LYS A 474 -32.08 21.41 -15.88
N PHE A 475 -30.98 20.66 -16.01
CA PHE A 475 -29.60 21.10 -15.72
C PHE A 475 -29.01 22.07 -16.76
N ALA A 476 -29.65 22.28 -17.91
CA ALA A 476 -29.17 23.22 -18.93
C ALA A 476 -29.40 24.71 -18.56
N THR A 477 -30.03 25.00 -17.41
CA THR A 477 -30.27 26.37 -16.93
C THR A 477 -29.19 26.91 -15.99
N VAL A 478 -28.18 26.10 -15.63
CA VAL A 478 -27.01 26.59 -14.88
C VAL A 478 -26.11 27.36 -15.86
N LYS A 479 -25.75 28.60 -15.54
CA LYS A 479 -24.85 29.47 -16.35
C LYS A 479 -23.39 28.98 -16.38
N ARG A 480 -23.15 27.68 -16.56
CA ARG A 480 -21.81 27.07 -16.57
C ARG A 480 -21.39 26.78 -18.01
N ARG A 481 -20.17 27.19 -18.39
CA ARG A 481 -19.58 26.96 -19.71
C ARG A 481 -18.11 26.52 -19.56
N PRO A 482 -17.60 25.62 -20.40
CA PRO A 482 -16.16 25.38 -20.47
C PRO A 482 -15.42 26.66 -20.90
N ARG A 483 -14.33 27.02 -20.20
CA ARG A 483 -13.61 28.30 -20.40
C ARG A 483 -13.11 28.51 -21.85
N TYR A 484 -12.82 27.42 -22.56
CA TYR A 484 -12.31 27.42 -23.94
C TYR A 484 -13.40 27.51 -25.01
N ILE A 485 -14.69 27.49 -24.66
CA ILE A 485 -15.79 27.66 -25.62
C ILE A 485 -16.32 29.11 -25.57
N PRO A 486 -16.29 29.85 -26.69
CA PRO A 486 -16.87 31.19 -26.77
C PRO A 486 -18.37 31.17 -26.43
N ARG A 487 -18.87 32.16 -25.67
CA ARG A 487 -20.28 32.23 -25.23
C ARG A 487 -21.27 32.06 -26.39
N LEU A 488 -20.95 32.66 -27.54
CA LEU A 488 -21.75 32.62 -28.77
C LEU A 488 -21.87 31.22 -29.39
N LYS A 489 -20.81 30.40 -29.29
CA LYS A 489 -20.83 28.99 -29.76
C LYS A 489 -21.46 28.05 -28.71
N TRP A 490 -21.46 28.44 -27.44
CA TRP A 490 -22.09 27.66 -26.37
C TRP A 490 -23.61 27.77 -26.41
N SER A 491 -24.15 28.98 -26.62
CA SER A 491 -25.59 29.23 -26.70
C SER A 491 -26.24 28.66 -27.97
N SER A 492 -25.47 28.38 -29.03
CA SER A 492 -25.96 27.76 -30.26
C SER A 492 -26.05 26.22 -30.18
N LEU A 493 -25.44 25.59 -29.18
CA LEU A 493 -25.53 24.16 -28.96
C LEU A 493 -26.91 23.77 -28.43
N SER A 494 -27.43 22.63 -28.88
CA SER A 494 -28.66 22.07 -28.31
C SER A 494 -28.47 21.75 -26.82
N ALA A 495 -29.55 21.79 -26.02
CA ALA A 495 -29.50 21.48 -24.59
C ALA A 495 -28.87 20.10 -24.28
N ARG A 496 -29.01 19.13 -25.20
CA ARG A 496 -28.36 17.81 -25.11
C ARG A 496 -26.86 17.89 -25.38
N ALA A 497 -26.43 18.67 -26.37
CA ALA A 497 -25.02 18.87 -26.68
C ALA A 497 -24.31 19.66 -25.57
N GLN A 498 -24.97 20.67 -24.99
CA GLN A 498 -24.47 21.39 -23.80
C GLN A 498 -24.33 20.43 -22.61
N TRP A 499 -25.31 19.55 -22.39
CA TRP A 499 -25.27 18.55 -21.32
C TRP A 499 -24.13 17.55 -21.51
N TRP A 500 -23.98 16.96 -22.71
CA TRP A 500 -22.86 16.05 -23.01
C TRP A 500 -21.51 16.76 -22.95
N ALA A 501 -21.42 18.01 -23.41
CA ALA A 501 -20.19 18.79 -23.32
C ALA A 501 -19.80 19.11 -21.87
N LEU A 502 -20.76 19.48 -21.01
CA LEU A 502 -20.52 19.62 -19.56
C LEU A 502 -20.21 18.28 -18.90
N PHE A 503 -20.82 17.19 -19.36
CA PHE A 503 -20.51 15.83 -18.93
C PHE A 503 -19.06 15.48 -19.17
N PHE A 504 -18.56 15.62 -20.41
CA PHE A 504 -17.17 15.35 -20.74
C PHE A 504 -16.20 16.38 -20.12
N TYR A 505 -16.64 17.63 -19.92
CA TYR A 505 -15.83 18.64 -19.23
C TYR A 505 -15.61 18.30 -17.75
N ASP A 506 -16.64 17.81 -17.05
CA ASP A 506 -16.50 17.36 -15.66
C ASP A 506 -15.66 16.06 -15.53
N PHE A 507 -15.52 15.29 -16.62
CA PHE A 507 -14.54 14.20 -16.71
C PHE A 507 -13.09 14.71 -16.77
N LEU A 508 -12.83 15.91 -17.29
CA LEU A 508 -11.52 16.59 -17.26
C LEU A 508 -11.23 17.20 -15.88
N ASN A 509 -11.34 16.37 -14.83
CA ASN A 509 -11.06 16.77 -13.46
C ASN A 509 -9.55 16.78 -13.17
N ALA A 510 -9.15 17.48 -12.09
CA ALA A 510 -7.75 17.58 -11.70
C ALA A 510 -7.05 16.20 -11.54
N PRO A 511 -7.70 15.17 -10.96
CA PRO A 511 -7.15 13.81 -10.90
C PRO A 511 -6.82 13.20 -12.27
N LEU A 512 -7.72 13.34 -13.26
CA LEU A 512 -7.49 12.85 -14.62
C LEU A 512 -6.30 13.56 -15.28
N ILE A 513 -6.16 14.88 -15.06
CA ILE A 513 -5.03 15.65 -15.59
C ILE A 513 -3.71 15.16 -14.98
N GLY A 514 -3.66 14.98 -13.65
CA GLY A 514 -2.47 14.45 -12.97
C GLY A 514 -2.09 13.06 -13.47
N ALA A 515 -3.08 12.18 -13.64
CA ALA A 515 -2.88 10.84 -14.20
C ALA A 515 -2.41 10.88 -15.66
N ALA A 516 -3.01 11.71 -16.52
CA ALA A 516 -2.62 11.84 -17.92
C ALA A 516 -1.19 12.35 -18.06
N LEU A 517 -0.81 13.36 -17.28
CA LEU A 517 0.57 13.86 -17.21
C LEU A 517 1.53 12.79 -16.71
N GLY A 518 1.17 12.07 -15.64
CA GLY A 518 1.95 10.95 -15.12
C GLY A 518 2.17 9.86 -16.18
N ALA A 519 1.12 9.46 -16.90
CA ALA A 519 1.21 8.47 -17.98
C ALA A 519 2.07 8.96 -19.15
N ILE A 520 1.95 10.24 -19.56
CA ILE A 520 2.77 10.83 -20.62
C ILE A 520 4.25 10.84 -20.23
N ILE A 521 4.57 11.30 -19.01
CA ILE A 521 5.95 11.32 -18.50
C ILE A 521 6.48 9.89 -18.35
N GLY A 522 5.67 8.98 -17.83
CA GLY A 522 6.06 7.59 -17.57
C GLY A 522 6.29 6.77 -18.84
N LEU A 523 5.43 6.92 -19.85
CA LEU A 523 5.53 6.16 -21.10
C LEU A 523 6.59 6.69 -22.06
N ALA A 524 6.93 7.98 -21.99
CA ALA A 524 7.98 8.57 -22.82
C ALA A 524 9.36 8.32 -22.20
N PRO A 525 10.22 7.44 -22.78
CA PRO A 525 11.51 7.09 -22.20
C PRO A 525 12.43 8.28 -21.84
N PRO A 526 12.55 9.36 -22.64
CA PRO A 526 13.39 10.49 -22.25
C PRO A 526 12.82 11.26 -21.06
N LEU A 527 11.49 11.38 -20.94
CA LEU A 527 10.83 12.04 -19.82
C LEU A 527 10.87 11.17 -18.57
N HIS A 528 10.62 9.87 -18.70
CA HIS A 528 10.72 8.91 -17.60
C HIS A 528 12.11 8.94 -16.97
N LYS A 529 13.17 8.95 -17.81
CA LYS A 529 14.54 9.08 -17.34
C LYS A 529 14.78 10.41 -16.62
N ALA A 530 14.31 11.53 -17.17
CA ALA A 530 14.51 12.85 -16.58
C ALA A 530 13.80 13.04 -15.23
N PHE A 531 12.61 12.44 -15.05
CA PHE A 531 11.78 12.60 -13.85
C PHE A 531 11.98 11.51 -12.78
N PHE A 532 12.31 10.28 -13.16
CA PHE A 532 12.28 9.13 -12.24
C PHE A 532 13.60 8.35 -12.13
N ALA A 533 14.57 8.54 -13.05
CA ALA A 533 15.86 7.88 -12.88
C ALA A 533 16.66 8.50 -11.73
N SER A 534 17.62 7.76 -11.18
CA SER A 534 18.55 8.34 -10.19
C SER A 534 19.36 9.49 -10.81
N THR A 535 19.78 10.45 -9.97
CA THR A 535 20.50 11.66 -10.41
C THR A 535 21.74 11.31 -11.26
N TYR A 536 22.48 10.26 -10.85
CA TYR A 536 23.65 9.75 -11.57
C TYR A 536 23.33 9.08 -12.91
N ARG A 537 22.07 8.66 -13.12
CA ARG A 537 21.58 8.04 -14.37
C ARG A 537 20.74 9.00 -15.22
N GLY A 538 20.84 10.32 -15.00
CA GLY A 538 20.22 11.34 -15.85
C GLY A 538 18.84 11.83 -15.38
N GLY A 539 18.48 11.57 -14.12
CA GLY A 539 17.28 12.14 -13.48
C GLY A 539 17.46 13.58 -13.02
N ILE A 540 17.34 14.53 -13.95
CA ILE A 540 17.54 15.97 -13.71
C ILE A 540 16.49 16.55 -12.73
N PHE A 541 15.25 16.04 -12.81
CA PHE A 541 14.12 16.54 -12.02
C PHE A 541 13.86 15.75 -10.73
N THR A 542 14.50 14.59 -10.59
CA THR A 542 14.19 13.60 -9.55
C THR A 542 14.38 14.16 -8.14
N ALA A 543 15.51 14.81 -7.86
CA ALA A 543 15.89 15.22 -6.50
C ALA A 543 15.09 16.41 -5.94
N TRP A 544 14.42 17.20 -6.77
CA TRP A 544 13.75 18.43 -6.33
C TRP A 544 12.29 18.50 -6.78
N LEU A 545 12.00 18.30 -8.06
CA LEU A 545 10.64 18.43 -8.60
C LEU A 545 9.81 17.18 -8.30
N THR A 546 10.32 16.01 -8.68
CA THR A 546 9.62 14.73 -8.47
C THR A 546 9.49 14.44 -6.98
N GLU A 547 10.54 14.64 -6.19
CA GLU A 547 10.49 14.43 -4.74
C GLU A 547 9.53 15.44 -4.05
N SER A 548 9.46 16.69 -4.52
CA SER A 548 8.46 17.66 -4.02
C SER A 548 7.04 17.20 -4.30
N TRP A 549 6.72 16.81 -5.54
CA TRP A 549 5.39 16.28 -5.87
C TRP A 549 5.06 15.00 -5.11
N LYS A 550 6.06 14.15 -4.84
CA LYS A 550 5.90 12.94 -4.03
C LYS A 550 5.53 13.29 -2.60
N ASN A 551 6.25 14.20 -1.96
CA ASN A 551 5.99 14.64 -0.59
C ASN A 551 4.59 15.25 -0.45
N VAL A 552 4.21 16.12 -1.39
CA VAL A 552 2.89 16.74 -1.44
C VAL A 552 1.79 15.71 -1.73
N GLY A 553 2.02 14.80 -2.68
CA GLY A 553 1.04 13.78 -3.07
C GLY A 553 0.77 12.75 -1.99
N GLN A 554 1.79 12.32 -1.23
CA GLN A 554 1.62 11.33 -0.16
C GLN A 554 0.65 11.78 0.94
N LEU A 555 0.46 13.08 1.14
CA LEU A 555 -0.51 13.65 2.09
C LEU A 555 -1.97 13.29 1.75
N PHE A 556 -2.28 12.97 0.49
CA PHE A 556 -3.62 12.56 0.08
C PHE A 556 -4.08 11.25 0.76
N VAL A 557 -3.15 10.38 1.17
CA VAL A 557 -3.51 9.10 1.78
C VAL A 557 -4.01 9.27 3.23
N PRO A 558 -3.30 9.98 4.14
CA PRO A 558 -3.73 10.14 5.52
C PRO A 558 -4.79 11.24 5.75
N LEU A 559 -4.78 12.35 5.01
CA LEU A 559 -5.64 13.50 5.32
C LEU A 559 -7.15 13.20 5.21
N PRO A 560 -7.67 12.50 4.18
CA PRO A 560 -9.06 12.07 4.12
C PRO A 560 -9.51 11.19 5.30
N LEU A 561 -8.60 10.39 5.88
CA LEU A 561 -8.89 9.56 7.06
C LEU A 561 -9.00 10.42 8.32
N ILE A 562 -8.12 11.41 8.46
CA ILE A 562 -8.21 12.41 9.55
C ILE A 562 -9.56 13.14 9.46
N VAL A 563 -9.94 13.57 8.25
CA VAL A 563 -11.24 14.20 8.00
C VAL A 563 -12.43 13.29 8.35
N ALA A 564 -12.36 12.00 8.02
CA ALA A 564 -13.37 11.03 8.46
C ALA A 564 -13.44 10.94 10.00
N GLY A 565 -12.30 11.00 10.69
CA GLY A 565 -12.20 11.03 12.15
C GLY A 565 -12.88 12.24 12.78
N ILE A 566 -12.66 13.44 12.22
CA ILE A 566 -13.34 14.67 12.65
C ILE A 566 -14.86 14.50 12.52
N SER A 567 -15.32 14.03 11.35
CA SER A 567 -16.74 13.83 11.04
C SER A 567 -17.42 12.79 11.96
N LEU A 568 -16.67 11.76 12.34
CA LEU A 568 -17.14 10.74 13.29
C LEU A 568 -17.25 11.31 14.71
N TYR A 569 -16.27 12.11 15.13
CA TYR A 569 -16.25 12.72 16.46
C TYR A 569 -17.37 13.78 16.62
N THR A 570 -17.59 14.63 15.62
CA THR A 570 -18.71 15.59 15.63
C THR A 570 -20.06 14.88 15.71
N SER A 571 -20.25 13.81 14.93
CA SER A 571 -21.45 12.97 15.04
C SER A 571 -21.62 12.33 16.43
N TYR A 572 -20.53 11.88 17.04
CA TYR A 572 -20.55 11.33 18.39
C TYR A 572 -20.92 12.37 19.45
N MET A 573 -20.39 13.59 19.36
CA MET A 573 -20.76 14.68 20.26
C MET A 573 -22.22 15.12 20.09
N GLU A 574 -22.71 15.22 18.85
CA GLU A 574 -24.10 15.55 18.58
C GLU A 574 -25.07 14.49 19.12
N SER A 575 -24.71 13.22 19.02
CA SER A 575 -25.49 12.10 19.57
C SER A 575 -25.58 12.10 21.11
N ARG A 576 -24.68 12.82 21.80
CA ARG A 576 -24.64 12.97 23.26
C ARG A 576 -25.38 14.21 23.78
N LYS A 577 -25.79 15.14 22.91
CA LYS A 577 -26.59 16.30 23.33
C LYS A 577 -28.03 15.82 23.63
N PRO A 578 -28.67 16.29 24.73
CA PRO A 578 -30.08 16.00 25.00
C PRO A 578 -30.95 16.57 23.86
N SER A 579 -31.88 15.75 23.37
CA SER A 579 -32.51 15.88 22.04
C SER A 579 -33.32 17.16 21.79
N PRO A 580 -33.37 17.69 20.54
CA PRO A 580 -34.53 18.43 20.03
C PRO A 580 -35.69 17.47 19.63
N PRO A 581 -36.93 17.95 19.41
CA PRO A 581 -38.13 17.10 19.40
C PRO A 581 -38.26 16.22 18.15
N LEU A 582 -38.91 15.06 18.34
CA LEU A 582 -39.34 14.01 17.39
C LEU A 582 -38.80 14.06 15.94
N GLY A 583 -37.92 13.11 15.58
CA GLY A 583 -37.85 12.58 14.20
C GLY A 583 -36.45 12.40 13.59
N GLN A 584 -35.42 13.12 14.04
CA GLN A 584 -34.11 13.14 13.37
C GLN A 584 -33.01 12.43 14.17
N GLN A 585 -33.23 11.16 14.54
CA GLN A 585 -32.10 10.31 14.91
C GLN A 585 -31.55 9.67 13.64
N ALA A 586 -30.33 10.06 13.26
CA ALA A 586 -29.54 9.41 12.21
C ALA A 586 -29.15 7.98 12.62
N ARG A 587 -30.14 7.08 12.68
CA ARG A 587 -29.93 5.64 12.78
C ARG A 587 -29.33 5.19 11.47
N VAL A 588 -28.13 4.63 11.52
CA VAL A 588 -27.50 4.01 10.36
C VAL A 588 -28.42 2.87 9.91
N PRO A 589 -28.89 2.84 8.66
CA PRO A 589 -29.76 1.76 8.21
C PRO A 589 -28.93 0.47 8.17
N LEU A 590 -29.06 -0.33 9.23
CA LEU A 590 -28.30 -1.59 9.43
C LEU A 590 -28.41 -2.51 8.23
N ILE A 591 -29.58 -2.55 7.59
CA ILE A 591 -29.84 -3.33 6.37
C ILE A 591 -28.97 -2.83 5.22
N THR A 592 -28.91 -1.51 5.00
CA THR A 592 -28.08 -0.90 3.96
C THR A 592 -26.59 -1.12 4.23
N THR A 593 -26.14 -0.96 5.49
CA THR A 593 -24.74 -1.23 5.86
C THR A 593 -24.39 -2.70 5.66
N ALA A 594 -25.24 -3.62 6.12
CA ALA A 594 -25.05 -5.07 5.92
C ALA A 594 -25.01 -5.42 4.43
N PHE A 595 -25.89 -4.83 3.61
CA PHE A 595 -25.90 -5.03 2.16
C PHE A 595 -24.59 -4.58 1.51
N ILE A 596 -24.08 -3.40 1.86
CA ILE A 596 -22.78 -2.91 1.36
C ILE A 596 -21.66 -3.87 1.75
N LEU A 597 -21.61 -4.31 3.02
CA LEU A 597 -20.58 -5.22 3.51
C LEU A 597 -20.63 -6.58 2.80
N VAL A 598 -21.82 -7.17 2.65
CA VAL A 598 -21.99 -8.45 1.94
C VAL A 598 -21.61 -8.32 0.47
N MET A 599 -22.06 -7.25 -0.21
CA MET A 599 -21.67 -6.99 -1.58
C MET A 599 -20.16 -6.86 -1.74
N ARG A 600 -19.47 -6.18 -0.82
CA ARG A 600 -18.03 -5.86 -0.90
C ARG A 600 -17.09 -6.96 -0.43
N PHE A 601 -17.44 -7.66 0.65
CA PHE A 601 -16.57 -8.64 1.31
C PHE A 601 -16.96 -10.08 1.02
N VAL A 602 -18.09 -10.33 0.34
CA VAL A 602 -18.54 -11.69 -0.02
C VAL A 602 -18.82 -11.80 -1.51
N ILE A 603 -19.79 -11.05 -2.03
CA ILE A 603 -20.27 -11.23 -3.41
C ILE A 603 -19.21 -10.82 -4.42
N TRP A 604 -18.61 -9.63 -4.29
CA TRP A 604 -17.54 -9.19 -5.17
C TRP A 604 -16.31 -10.10 -5.16
N PRO A 605 -15.77 -10.51 -3.99
CA PRO A 605 -14.72 -11.52 -3.90
C PRO A 605 -15.01 -12.80 -4.69
N VAL A 606 -16.18 -13.41 -4.45
CA VAL A 606 -16.57 -14.66 -5.12
C VAL A 606 -16.73 -14.45 -6.62
N LEU A 607 -17.41 -13.38 -7.04
CA LEU A 607 -17.64 -13.07 -8.44
C LEU A 607 -16.33 -12.77 -9.18
N SER A 608 -15.48 -11.93 -8.58
CA SER A 608 -14.20 -11.52 -9.14
C SER A 608 -13.25 -12.73 -9.30
N ILE A 609 -13.11 -13.56 -8.26
CA ILE A 609 -12.31 -14.78 -8.33
C ILE A 609 -12.87 -15.73 -9.40
N ALA A 610 -14.19 -15.97 -9.43
CA ALA A 610 -14.80 -16.87 -10.40
C ALA A 610 -14.63 -16.40 -11.85
N VAL A 611 -14.88 -15.11 -12.12
CA VAL A 611 -14.75 -14.53 -13.47
C VAL A 611 -13.30 -14.56 -13.93
N ILE A 612 -12.35 -14.11 -13.12
CA ILE A 612 -10.93 -14.10 -13.51
C ILE A 612 -10.39 -15.52 -13.66
N TYR A 613 -10.75 -16.44 -12.75
CA TYR A 613 -10.32 -17.84 -12.83
C TYR A 613 -10.86 -18.55 -14.08
N THR A 614 -12.13 -18.33 -14.43
CA THR A 614 -12.74 -18.93 -15.64
C THR A 614 -12.13 -18.38 -16.93
N ILE A 615 -11.86 -17.07 -16.99
CA ILE A 615 -11.19 -16.45 -18.14
C ILE A 615 -9.75 -16.96 -18.27
N ALA A 616 -8.98 -17.01 -17.17
CA ALA A 616 -7.61 -17.49 -17.18
C ALA A 616 -7.50 -18.99 -17.50
N LYS A 617 -8.46 -19.81 -17.04
CA LYS A 617 -8.53 -21.24 -17.39
C LYS A 617 -8.87 -21.49 -18.86
N GLY A 618 -9.48 -20.51 -19.54
CA GLY A 618 -9.96 -20.60 -20.92
C GLY A 618 -8.88 -20.68 -22.01
N GLY A 619 -7.59 -20.51 -21.70
CA GLY A 619 -6.49 -20.79 -22.63
C GLY A 619 -5.19 -20.07 -22.31
N LYS A 620 -4.05 -20.74 -22.57
CA LYS A 620 -2.67 -20.22 -22.45
C LYS A 620 -2.32 -19.11 -23.45
N ASP A 621 -3.11 -18.96 -24.53
CA ASP A 621 -3.08 -17.81 -25.46
C ASP A 621 -4.19 -16.76 -25.14
N GLY A 622 -4.76 -16.82 -23.94
CA GLY A 622 -5.91 -16.03 -23.54
C GLY A 622 -5.62 -14.53 -23.40
N TRP A 623 -6.69 -13.72 -23.47
CA TRP A 623 -6.63 -12.25 -23.34
C TRP A 623 -5.92 -11.75 -22.08
N LEU A 624 -5.86 -12.56 -21.01
CA LEU A 624 -5.22 -12.20 -19.73
C LEU A 624 -3.69 -12.43 -19.72
N GLY A 625 -3.12 -13.16 -20.68
CA GLY A 625 -1.70 -13.53 -20.71
C GLY A 625 -1.24 -14.37 -19.51
N ASP A 626 0.04 -14.74 -19.50
CA ASP A 626 0.66 -15.66 -18.51
C ASP A 626 1.22 -14.94 -17.27
N ASP A 627 0.49 -13.95 -16.73
CA ASP A 627 0.94 -13.18 -15.55
C ASP A 627 0.11 -13.53 -14.30
N PRO A 628 0.64 -14.35 -13.37
CA PRO A 628 -0.08 -14.76 -12.15
C PRO A 628 -0.36 -13.60 -11.20
N VAL A 629 0.50 -12.58 -11.20
CA VAL A 629 0.35 -11.35 -10.40
C VAL A 629 -0.78 -10.51 -10.98
N LEU A 630 -0.92 -10.45 -12.30
CA LEU A 630 -2.05 -9.79 -12.95
C LEU A 630 -3.37 -10.45 -12.53
N TRP A 631 -3.47 -11.79 -12.61
CA TRP A 631 -4.68 -12.50 -12.20
C TRP A 631 -5.00 -12.25 -10.72
N PHE A 632 -4.01 -12.41 -9.85
CA PHE A 632 -4.15 -12.20 -8.41
C PHE A 632 -4.63 -10.77 -8.08
N THR A 633 -4.00 -9.75 -8.67
CA THR A 633 -4.37 -8.36 -8.42
C THR A 633 -5.75 -8.04 -8.97
N MET A 634 -6.11 -8.51 -10.17
CA MET A 634 -7.46 -8.32 -10.74
C MET A 634 -8.56 -8.91 -9.87
N MET A 635 -8.32 -10.08 -9.25
CA MET A 635 -9.26 -10.70 -8.32
C MET A 635 -9.54 -9.80 -7.09
N LEU A 636 -8.53 -9.08 -6.60
CA LEU A 636 -8.61 -8.24 -5.41
C LEU A 636 -9.09 -6.81 -5.68
N MET A 637 -8.89 -6.27 -6.88
CA MET A 637 -9.22 -4.89 -7.24
C MET A 637 -10.64 -4.40 -6.91
N PRO A 638 -11.74 -5.14 -7.14
CA PRO A 638 -13.11 -4.68 -6.84
C PRO A 638 -13.51 -4.88 -5.37
N THR A 639 -12.65 -5.54 -4.58
CA THR A 639 -12.94 -5.96 -3.21
C THR A 639 -12.47 -4.91 -2.19
N GLY A 640 -12.84 -5.10 -0.92
CA GLY A 640 -12.40 -4.25 0.19
C GLY A 640 -13.43 -3.20 0.62
N PRO A 641 -13.08 -2.38 1.64
CA PRO A 641 -14.00 -1.41 2.21
C PRO A 641 -14.38 -0.30 1.21
N PRO A 642 -15.55 0.35 1.39
CA PRO A 642 -15.94 1.52 0.61
C PRO A 642 -14.89 2.63 0.67
N ALA A 643 -14.82 3.44 -0.40
CA ALA A 643 -13.73 4.36 -0.62
C ALA A 643 -13.59 5.44 0.46
N MET A 644 -12.36 5.63 0.94
CA MET A 644 -11.90 6.85 1.61
C MET A 644 -12.19 8.12 0.79
N LYS A 645 -12.27 8.01 -0.55
CA LYS A 645 -12.61 9.10 -1.46
C LYS A 645 -14.09 9.53 -1.34
N LEU A 646 -14.95 8.67 -0.80
CA LEU A 646 -16.38 8.93 -0.67
C LEU A 646 -16.65 10.10 0.29
N ILE A 647 -16.01 10.11 1.47
CA ILE A 647 -16.16 11.21 2.43
C ILE A 647 -15.62 12.53 1.88
N THR A 648 -14.48 12.52 1.17
CA THR A 648 -13.95 13.73 0.55
C THR A 648 -14.85 14.24 -0.56
N MET A 649 -15.49 13.34 -1.31
CA MET A 649 -16.38 13.73 -2.39
C MET A 649 -17.69 14.34 -1.86
N ILE A 650 -18.24 13.80 -0.77
CA ILE A 650 -19.41 14.38 -0.09
C ILE A 650 -19.12 15.77 0.44
N GLN A 651 -17.99 15.94 1.13
CA GLN A 651 -17.60 17.24 1.68
C GLN A 651 -17.28 18.28 0.60
N VAL A 652 -16.78 17.84 -0.56
CA VAL A 652 -16.52 18.73 -1.70
C VAL A 652 -17.81 19.05 -2.47
N SER A 653 -18.83 18.19 -2.39
CA SER A 653 -20.12 18.38 -3.05
C SER A 653 -21.15 19.09 -2.13
N ASP A 654 -20.72 19.61 -0.98
CA ASP A 654 -21.59 20.28 0.02
C ASP A 654 -22.89 19.52 0.35
N ALA A 655 -22.83 18.19 0.33
CA ALA A 655 -23.97 17.36 0.70
C ALA A 655 -24.34 17.56 2.19
N GLY A 656 -25.59 17.25 2.53
CA GLY A 656 -26.13 17.44 3.87
C GLY A 656 -25.25 16.81 4.97
N VAL A 657 -25.08 17.53 6.09
CA VAL A 657 -24.25 17.11 7.24
C VAL A 657 -24.65 15.72 7.73
N GLU A 658 -25.92 15.35 7.60
CA GLU A 658 -26.41 14.01 7.95
C GLU A 658 -25.78 12.88 7.12
N ASP A 659 -25.57 13.09 5.82
CA ASP A 659 -25.06 12.06 4.92
C ASP A 659 -23.55 11.87 5.08
N GLU A 660 -22.83 12.96 5.39
CA GLU A 660 -21.43 12.92 5.81
C GLU A 660 -21.25 12.03 7.06
N GLN A 661 -22.12 12.20 8.06
CA GLN A 661 -22.06 11.41 9.29
C GLN A 661 -22.45 9.95 9.08
N LYS A 662 -23.49 9.67 8.29
CA LYS A 662 -23.89 8.28 7.94
C LYS A 662 -22.75 7.56 7.24
N ILE A 663 -22.06 8.23 6.32
CA ILE A 663 -20.97 7.65 5.54
C ILE A 663 -19.70 7.49 6.36
N ALA A 664 -19.36 8.43 7.24
CA ALA A 664 -18.28 8.27 8.21
C ALA A 664 -18.48 7.02 9.07
N LYS A 665 -19.69 6.78 9.60
CA LYS A 665 -20.02 5.59 10.39
C LYS A 665 -19.88 4.29 9.58
N ILE A 666 -20.39 4.27 8.34
CA ILE A 666 -20.29 3.11 7.45
C ILE A 666 -18.82 2.81 7.12
N LEU A 667 -18.02 3.84 6.88
CA LEU A 667 -16.60 3.71 6.60
C LEU A 667 -15.87 3.07 7.78
N THR A 668 -16.11 3.55 9.01
CA THR A 668 -15.53 2.97 10.23
C THR A 668 -15.91 1.49 10.40
N VAL A 669 -17.19 1.15 10.28
CA VAL A 669 -17.66 -0.25 10.38
C VAL A 669 -17.01 -1.12 9.30
N SER A 670 -16.87 -0.60 8.08
CA SER A 670 -16.26 -1.34 6.97
C SER A 670 -14.78 -1.65 7.21
N TYR A 671 -14.03 -0.76 7.84
CA TYR A 671 -12.64 -1.04 8.23
C TYR A 671 -12.53 -2.01 9.39
N VAL A 672 -13.44 -1.96 10.37
CA VAL A 672 -13.50 -2.97 11.45
C VAL A 672 -13.75 -4.37 10.89
N VAL A 673 -14.59 -4.49 9.86
CA VAL A 673 -14.90 -5.77 9.19
C VAL A 673 -13.85 -6.19 8.17
N SER A 674 -12.94 -5.29 7.78
CA SER A 674 -11.95 -5.55 6.72
C SER A 674 -10.99 -6.72 6.91
N PRO A 675 -10.68 -7.23 8.13
CA PRO A 675 -9.91 -8.47 8.30
C PRO A 675 -10.50 -9.69 7.57
N ILE A 676 -11.81 -9.70 7.27
CA ILE A 676 -12.45 -10.73 6.44
C ILE A 676 -11.81 -10.84 5.06
N LEU A 677 -11.20 -9.76 4.53
CA LEU A 677 -10.54 -9.79 3.23
C LEU A 677 -9.36 -10.76 3.16
N SER A 678 -8.79 -11.18 4.29
CA SER A 678 -7.80 -12.26 4.32
C SER A 678 -8.29 -13.55 3.65
N LEU A 679 -9.59 -13.88 3.75
CA LEU A 679 -10.18 -15.03 3.06
C LEU A 679 -10.16 -14.83 1.55
N THR A 680 -10.44 -13.61 1.09
CA THR A 680 -10.35 -13.24 -0.32
C THR A 680 -8.92 -13.33 -0.83
N VAL A 681 -7.93 -12.86 -0.06
CA VAL A 681 -6.51 -12.96 -0.41
C VAL A 681 -6.08 -14.40 -0.59
N VAL A 682 -6.41 -15.26 0.39
CA VAL A 682 -6.08 -16.69 0.32
C VAL A 682 -6.81 -17.36 -0.84
N GLY A 683 -8.08 -17.01 -1.07
CA GLY A 683 -8.88 -17.51 -2.19
C GLY A 683 -8.27 -17.13 -3.54
N ALA A 684 -7.90 -15.85 -3.71
CA ALA A 684 -7.24 -15.35 -4.92
C ALA A 684 -5.87 -15.99 -5.13
N LEU A 685 -5.07 -16.13 -4.07
CA LEU A 685 -3.77 -16.79 -4.13
C LEU A 685 -3.90 -18.25 -4.58
N ARG A 686 -4.82 -19.01 -3.97
CA ARG A 686 -5.06 -20.42 -4.35
C ARG A 686 -5.63 -20.54 -5.76
N ALA A 687 -6.49 -19.62 -6.18
CA ALA A 687 -7.03 -19.59 -7.53
C ALA A 687 -5.92 -19.34 -8.57
N SER A 688 -5.03 -18.37 -8.32
CA SER A 688 -3.86 -18.13 -9.17
C SER A 688 -2.87 -19.30 -9.17
N GLN A 689 -2.64 -19.94 -8.02
CA GLN A 689 -1.80 -21.15 -7.92
C GLN A 689 -2.38 -22.33 -8.71
N GLY A 690 -3.70 -22.51 -8.73
CA GLY A 690 -4.33 -23.58 -9.49
C GLY A 690 -4.36 -23.35 -11.00
N LEU A 691 -3.90 -22.19 -11.47
CA LEU A 691 -3.77 -21.84 -12.90
C LEU A 691 -2.32 -21.93 -13.40
N LEU A 692 -1.35 -21.90 -12.48
CA LEU A 692 0.06 -22.23 -12.71
C LEU A 692 0.21 -23.74 -12.91
#